data_AF-A0A2G9N1C3-F1
#
_entry.id   AF-A0A2G9N1C3-F1
#
_cell.length_a   1.000
_cell.length_b   1.000
_cell.length_c   1.000
_cell.angle_alpha   90.00
_cell.angle_beta   90.00
_cell.angle_gamma   90.00
#
_symmetry.space_group_name_H-M   'P 1'
#
loop_
_entity.id
_entity.type
_entity.pdbx_description
1 polymer ?
#
loop_
_entity_poly.entity_id
_entity_poly.type
_entity_poly.pdbx_seq_one_letter_code
_entity_poly.pdbx_strand_id
1 'polypeptide(L)'
;MKSYFLSKEFFTVLKGLLFLFKKIFLLAFLLLFIGNAFAIIQKDDLSIYAVTTEGEGLVANLTLEIEPGTGKVWSAVTPLVGTTTQNAEREAVRLASNFSKDSKKYDYKFTITSSASIVEGPSAGAAMALLTASMLTDRKIPDEVSITGTIDSDGTVGPVGGVFEKAKEASKTGVKLFLIPRGEAVQTVRLQDGVRSVNLLEYAPQQWGLTVVEVDTLADAMELAFLDIKDIDVNASAVEIIPDFVPEKINLPNNLGSFKILTTNYINETKQITSEARNALSSSLLEDPSATEFLLQTLNSAEQTLSNAEILNEQNYLYSAANFAFLARVDAVLVKEVSVNPSLLKSNSTALDLKLFELRQEINNFEVKLSGPVPKDGLEWFVSAQQRFTYARLTVDRLLSEKTVVVDGVAEDDVLIALKNLQDYSFAVSWLDVSKDFYNISAETKDYVAPSSIFEADASAAISEAELSYKKLAAESDRSDILRRIDSAKNEFEKGWFEAAWVDAVSAKALSDSELASSGIGNEDLAKSLQTEILNAEKKLADANSGIGWASLYLDHAKYFLSAGGYYKELQANRSISSLQSGLSLAYLSESTLEVSEKIIVAYSALESVKEDQKPVKEGTANEPPYYIGILILGLMIVLVLLLIFLFGTMKQGKARHFTVMREIAELKRDILVLDKQLLEGKISNGDYDKRKSDKREALDFLEEERKDMLRHMYVADDYSSEIDSYSERISGLKKHYRERVISKAEFSEKLNQYLGSISSLKKSLESELKLVLDKKSELQGADAETLLKKRKKLLPAIVKQATKKEVKSKEPAKNTPSPKGKPPSKTASKKGKGKFAYKK
;
A
#
# COMPACT_ATOMS: atom_id res chain seq x y z
N MET A 1 21.57 -42.60 -97.92
CA MET A 1 20.56 -42.81 -96.84
C MET A 1 21.05 -42.15 -95.55
N LYS A 2 20.97 -40.81 -95.42
CA LYS A 2 21.37 -40.06 -94.21
C LYS A 2 20.82 -38.62 -94.30
N SER A 3 19.60 -38.40 -93.79
CA SER A 3 18.95 -37.07 -93.72
C SER A 3 17.70 -37.13 -92.81
N TYR A 4 16.86 -38.14 -93.03
CA TYR A 4 15.54 -38.29 -92.40
C TYR A 4 15.50 -38.54 -90.88
N PHE A 5 16.65 -38.60 -90.18
CA PHE A 5 16.73 -38.95 -88.75
C PHE A 5 16.82 -37.74 -87.81
N LEU A 6 17.28 -36.58 -88.27
CA LEU A 6 17.53 -35.40 -87.41
C LEU A 6 16.25 -34.65 -87.00
N SER A 7 15.11 -34.87 -87.67
CA SER A 7 13.88 -34.11 -87.44
C SER A 7 13.10 -34.55 -86.19
N LYS A 8 13.08 -35.84 -85.86
CA LYS A 8 12.27 -36.37 -84.74
C LYS A 8 12.86 -36.04 -83.36
N GLU A 9 14.17 -36.19 -83.18
CA GLU A 9 14.81 -35.89 -81.89
C GLU A 9 14.74 -34.40 -81.58
N PHE A 10 15.02 -33.54 -82.57
CA PHE A 10 14.90 -32.09 -82.44
C PHE A 10 13.48 -31.66 -82.03
N PHE A 11 12.43 -32.22 -82.65
CA PHE A 11 11.05 -31.92 -82.25
C PHE A 11 10.67 -32.43 -80.86
N THR A 12 11.24 -33.56 -80.40
CA THR A 12 11.03 -34.09 -79.05
C THR A 12 11.70 -33.19 -78.00
N VAL A 13 12.96 -32.79 -78.22
CA VAL A 13 13.68 -31.85 -77.35
C VAL A 13 12.97 -30.49 -77.32
N LEU A 14 12.55 -29.96 -78.48
CA LEU A 14 11.83 -28.70 -78.57
C LEU A 14 10.49 -28.74 -77.83
N LYS A 15 9.72 -29.83 -77.92
CA LYS A 15 8.50 -30.03 -77.12
C LYS A 15 8.81 -30.12 -75.62
N GLY A 16 9.90 -30.78 -75.23
CA GLY A 16 10.38 -30.82 -73.85
C GLY A 16 10.71 -29.42 -73.30
N LEU A 17 11.46 -28.62 -74.07
CA LEU A 17 11.73 -27.22 -73.72
C LEU A 17 10.44 -26.40 -73.63
N LEU A 18 9.52 -26.52 -74.60
CA LEU A 18 8.26 -25.74 -74.58
C LEU A 18 7.38 -26.10 -73.37
N PHE A 19 7.38 -27.37 -72.96
CA PHE A 19 6.65 -27.83 -71.77
C PHE A 19 7.30 -27.33 -70.47
N LEU A 20 8.63 -27.35 -70.39
CA LEU A 20 9.38 -26.80 -69.26
C LEU A 20 9.17 -25.27 -69.17
N PHE A 21 9.26 -24.56 -70.30
CA PHE A 21 9.05 -23.13 -70.39
C PHE A 21 7.61 -22.74 -70.03
N LYS A 22 6.60 -23.52 -70.44
CA LYS A 22 5.21 -23.34 -69.97
C LYS A 22 5.07 -23.54 -68.46
N LYS A 23 5.76 -24.52 -67.85
CA LYS A 23 5.76 -24.69 -66.38
C LYS A 23 6.45 -23.55 -65.65
N ILE A 24 7.60 -23.09 -66.15
CA ILE A 24 8.33 -21.94 -65.58
C ILE A 24 7.50 -20.65 -65.70
N PHE A 25 6.88 -20.41 -66.86
CA PHE A 25 6.00 -19.28 -67.09
C PHE A 25 4.75 -19.35 -66.19
N LEU A 26 4.11 -20.51 -66.06
CA LEU A 26 2.96 -20.70 -65.16
C LEU A 26 3.35 -20.48 -63.69
N LEU A 27 4.54 -20.93 -63.27
CA LEU A 27 5.06 -20.72 -61.92
C LEU A 27 5.39 -19.24 -61.66
N ALA A 28 6.02 -18.55 -62.62
CA ALA A 28 6.29 -17.12 -62.54
C ALA A 28 4.99 -16.29 -62.53
N PHE A 29 3.99 -16.70 -63.32
CA PHE A 29 2.65 -16.09 -63.32
C PHE A 29 1.93 -16.30 -61.99
N LEU A 30 2.02 -17.49 -61.38
CA LEU A 30 1.52 -17.75 -60.02
C LEU A 30 2.25 -16.91 -58.95
N LEU A 31 3.58 -16.78 -59.06
CA LEU A 31 4.37 -15.93 -58.17
C LEU A 31 4.02 -14.43 -58.30
N LEU A 32 3.66 -13.97 -59.51
CA LEU A 32 3.13 -12.62 -59.74
C LEU A 32 1.75 -12.38 -59.09
N PHE A 33 1.01 -13.44 -58.73
CA PHE A 33 -0.22 -13.37 -57.93
C PHE A 33 0.00 -13.63 -56.42
N ILE A 34 1.21 -14.00 -56.00
CA ILE A 34 1.58 -14.17 -54.58
C ILE A 34 2.14 -12.86 -54.00
N GLY A 35 2.70 -11.98 -54.84
CA GLY A 35 2.94 -10.59 -54.47
C GLY A 35 1.65 -9.77 -54.36
N ASN A 36 1.61 -8.82 -53.42
CA ASN A 36 0.50 -7.90 -53.14
C ASN A 36 -0.71 -8.48 -52.37
N ALA A 37 -0.54 -9.60 -51.67
CA ALA A 37 -1.27 -9.80 -50.41
C ALA A 37 -0.66 -8.86 -49.34
N PHE A 38 -0.91 -7.55 -49.46
CA PHE A 38 -0.59 -6.61 -48.39
C PHE A 38 -1.43 -6.95 -47.17
N ALA A 39 -0.79 -7.32 -46.06
CA ALA A 39 -1.44 -7.22 -44.76
C ALA A 39 -1.81 -5.76 -44.56
N ILE A 40 -3.10 -5.47 -44.38
CA ILE A 40 -3.57 -4.13 -44.07
C ILE A 40 -3.22 -3.89 -42.59
N ILE A 41 -2.01 -3.40 -42.37
CA ILE A 41 -1.58 -2.88 -41.07
C ILE A 41 -2.18 -1.47 -40.97
N GLN A 42 -3.30 -1.35 -40.26
CA GLN A 42 -3.75 -0.03 -39.83
C GLN A 42 -2.83 0.42 -38.69
N LYS A 43 -2.41 1.68 -38.72
CA LYS A 43 -1.60 2.29 -37.66
C LYS A 43 -2.08 3.71 -37.45
N ASP A 44 -2.36 4.04 -36.20
CA ASP A 44 -2.72 5.39 -35.77
C ASP A 44 -2.15 5.65 -34.37
N ASP A 45 -2.09 6.91 -33.95
CA ASP A 45 -1.48 7.31 -32.69
C ASP A 45 -2.19 8.49 -32.00
N LEU A 46 -2.09 8.51 -30.67
CA LEU A 46 -2.85 9.41 -29.79
C LEU A 46 -1.94 9.90 -28.65
N SER A 47 -1.89 11.22 -28.44
CA SER A 47 -1.19 11.78 -27.28
C SER A 47 -1.94 11.48 -25.99
N ILE A 48 -1.23 11.02 -24.97
CA ILE A 48 -1.74 10.69 -23.63
C ILE A 48 -0.88 11.38 -22.56
N TYR A 49 -1.46 11.58 -21.37
CA TYR A 49 -0.86 12.42 -20.32
C TYR A 49 -0.81 11.70 -18.98
N ALA A 50 0.35 11.81 -18.33
CA ALA A 50 0.65 11.26 -17.03
C ALA A 50 1.13 12.36 -16.08
N VAL A 51 1.37 12.01 -14.82
CA VAL A 51 1.94 12.91 -13.81
C VAL A 51 3.09 12.20 -13.10
N THR A 52 4.19 12.90 -12.82
CA THR A 52 5.33 12.35 -12.09
C THR A 52 5.02 12.16 -10.60
N THR A 53 5.88 11.43 -9.87
CA THR A 53 5.84 11.36 -8.40
C THR A 53 6.01 12.71 -7.70
N GLU A 54 6.40 13.75 -8.45
CA GLU A 54 6.65 15.11 -7.97
C GLU A 54 5.50 16.08 -8.31
N GLY A 55 4.45 15.60 -8.99
CA GLY A 55 3.29 16.41 -9.38
C GLY A 55 3.46 17.18 -10.69
N GLU A 56 4.44 16.84 -11.54
CA GLU A 56 4.63 17.48 -12.85
C GLU A 56 3.94 16.71 -13.97
N GLY A 57 3.27 17.44 -14.88
CA GLY A 57 2.60 16.86 -16.05
C GLY A 57 3.59 16.32 -17.08
N LEU A 58 3.28 15.17 -17.66
CA LEU A 58 4.14 14.45 -18.60
C LEU A 58 3.36 14.04 -19.86
N VAL A 59 3.99 14.21 -21.03
CA VAL A 59 3.47 13.75 -22.32
C VAL A 59 4.00 12.35 -22.63
N ALA A 60 3.14 11.49 -23.16
CA ALA A 60 3.51 10.26 -23.85
C ALA A 60 2.68 10.09 -25.13
N ASN A 61 3.18 9.33 -26.10
CA ASN A 61 2.41 8.95 -27.28
C ASN A 61 2.04 7.47 -27.22
N LEU A 62 0.74 7.18 -27.35
CA LEU A 62 0.15 5.86 -27.48
C LEU A 62 -0.09 5.55 -28.97
N THR A 63 0.70 4.65 -29.52
CA THR A 63 0.51 4.10 -30.87
C THR A 63 -0.21 2.77 -30.81
N LEU A 64 -1.15 2.53 -31.73
CA LEU A 64 -1.77 1.24 -31.97
C LEU A 64 -1.52 0.77 -33.41
N GLU A 65 -1.04 -0.46 -33.56
CA GLU A 65 -0.94 -1.19 -34.83
C GLU A 65 -1.95 -2.35 -34.81
N ILE A 66 -2.80 -2.44 -35.84
CA ILE A 66 -3.83 -3.48 -36.01
C ILE A 66 -3.51 -4.25 -37.30
N GLU A 67 -3.35 -5.57 -37.20
CA GLU A 67 -3.06 -6.46 -38.34
C GLU A 67 -3.99 -7.68 -38.38
N PRO A 68 -4.24 -8.30 -39.56
CA PRO A 68 -5.10 -9.50 -39.66
C PRO A 68 -4.56 -10.67 -38.82
N GLY A 69 -5.38 -11.18 -37.90
CA GLY A 69 -4.95 -12.07 -36.83
C GLY A 69 -6.09 -12.88 -36.18
N THR A 70 -6.08 -12.93 -34.86
CA THR A 70 -6.78 -13.94 -34.03
C THR A 70 -7.40 -13.39 -32.73
N GLY A 71 -7.33 -12.07 -32.51
CA GLY A 71 -7.79 -11.41 -31.28
C GLY A 71 -6.72 -11.34 -30.18
N LYS A 72 -5.42 -11.47 -30.49
CA LYS A 72 -4.36 -11.27 -29.50
C LYS A 72 -4.11 -9.78 -29.28
N VAL A 73 -3.68 -9.46 -28.05
CA VAL A 73 -3.21 -8.13 -27.68
C VAL A 73 -1.74 -8.24 -27.28
N TRP A 74 -0.91 -7.40 -27.88
CA TRP A 74 0.53 -7.32 -27.69
C TRP A 74 0.90 -5.95 -27.14
N SER A 75 1.76 -5.91 -26.12
CA SER A 75 2.34 -4.67 -25.61
C SER A 75 3.81 -4.60 -26.02
N ALA A 76 4.24 -3.47 -26.60
CA ALA A 76 5.62 -3.21 -26.97
C ALA A 76 6.08 -1.88 -26.37
N VAL A 77 6.54 -1.91 -25.12
CA VAL A 77 6.92 -0.72 -24.34
C VAL A 77 8.35 -0.86 -23.81
N THR A 78 9.05 0.26 -23.67
CA THR A 78 10.38 0.32 -23.05
C THR A 78 10.42 1.48 -22.05
N PRO A 79 10.63 1.25 -20.74
CA PRO A 79 10.87 -0.04 -20.07
C PRO A 79 9.59 -0.85 -19.80
N LEU A 80 9.67 -1.80 -18.86
CA LEU A 80 8.61 -2.77 -18.50
C LEU A 80 7.31 -2.06 -18.09
N VAL A 81 6.18 -2.48 -18.67
CA VAL A 81 4.84 -2.12 -18.19
C VAL A 81 4.29 -3.17 -17.23
N GLY A 82 3.55 -2.69 -16.22
CA GLY A 82 2.82 -3.51 -15.26
C GLY A 82 1.71 -4.38 -15.86
N THR A 83 1.16 -5.27 -15.04
CA THR A 83 0.02 -6.13 -15.37
C THR A 83 -1.27 -5.32 -15.56
N THR A 84 -1.44 -4.23 -14.81
CA THR A 84 -2.62 -3.34 -14.91
C THR A 84 -2.74 -2.67 -16.28
N THR A 85 -1.63 -2.17 -16.85
CA THR A 85 -1.62 -1.60 -18.21
C THR A 85 -1.95 -2.65 -19.27
N GLN A 86 -1.41 -3.87 -19.16
CA GLN A 86 -1.74 -4.98 -20.06
C GLN A 86 -3.20 -5.46 -19.94
N ASN A 87 -3.82 -5.31 -18.76
CA ASN A 87 -5.24 -5.57 -18.57
C ASN A 87 -6.09 -4.47 -19.22
N ALA A 88 -5.73 -3.20 -19.06
CA ALA A 88 -6.39 -2.08 -19.74
C ALA A 88 -6.33 -2.18 -21.28
N GLU A 89 -5.18 -2.60 -21.85
CA GLU A 89 -5.04 -2.88 -23.29
C GLU A 89 -6.02 -3.98 -23.78
N ARG A 90 -6.19 -5.06 -23.01
CA ARG A 90 -7.13 -6.15 -23.34
C ARG A 90 -8.58 -5.69 -23.23
N GLU A 91 -8.87 -4.91 -22.21
CA GLU A 91 -10.22 -4.44 -21.90
C GLU A 91 -10.69 -3.39 -22.91
N ALA A 92 -9.81 -2.46 -23.30
CA ALA A 92 -9.98 -1.57 -24.44
C ALA A 92 -10.36 -2.32 -25.73
N VAL A 93 -9.65 -3.40 -26.06
CA VAL A 93 -9.96 -4.24 -27.24
C VAL A 93 -11.28 -5.00 -27.09
N ARG A 94 -11.62 -5.46 -25.87
CA ARG A 94 -12.91 -6.12 -25.59
C ARG A 94 -14.08 -5.14 -25.76
N LEU A 95 -13.98 -3.93 -25.21
CA LEU A 95 -15.00 -2.88 -25.31
C LEU A 95 -15.15 -2.36 -26.74
N ALA A 96 -14.05 -2.14 -27.45
CA ALA A 96 -14.08 -1.73 -28.86
C ALA A 96 -14.79 -2.75 -29.79
N SER A 97 -14.94 -4.02 -29.36
CA SER A 97 -15.73 -5.01 -30.10
C SER A 97 -17.24 -4.70 -30.15
N ASN A 98 -17.75 -3.84 -29.26
CA ASN A 98 -19.13 -3.33 -29.31
C ASN A 98 -19.36 -2.43 -30.53
N PHE A 99 -18.33 -1.68 -30.95
CA PHE A 99 -18.37 -0.79 -32.12
C PHE A 99 -18.08 -1.54 -33.43
N SER A 100 -17.32 -2.63 -33.39
CA SER A 100 -16.97 -3.41 -34.60
C SER A 100 -16.96 -4.93 -34.36
N LYS A 101 -17.90 -5.61 -35.04
CA LYS A 101 -18.08 -7.07 -35.00
C LYS A 101 -16.90 -7.86 -35.58
N ASP A 102 -16.02 -7.18 -36.30
CA ASP A 102 -14.86 -7.78 -36.97
C ASP A 102 -13.58 -7.76 -36.12
N SER A 103 -13.60 -7.10 -34.96
CA SER A 103 -12.52 -7.04 -33.96
C SER A 103 -11.72 -8.35 -33.78
N LYS A 104 -12.41 -9.49 -33.59
CA LYS A 104 -11.78 -10.81 -33.39
C LYS A 104 -11.02 -11.37 -34.60
N LYS A 105 -11.00 -10.67 -35.74
CA LYS A 105 -10.22 -11.00 -36.95
C LYS A 105 -8.84 -10.34 -36.97
N TYR A 106 -8.49 -9.55 -35.95
CA TYR A 106 -7.24 -8.79 -35.90
C TYR A 106 -6.41 -9.16 -34.66
N ASP A 107 -5.09 -9.09 -34.76
CA ASP A 107 -4.21 -8.96 -33.60
C ASP A 107 -3.88 -7.46 -33.43
N TYR A 108 -3.78 -7.02 -32.18
CA TYR A 108 -3.62 -5.63 -31.76
C TYR A 108 -2.27 -5.46 -31.08
N LYS A 109 -1.54 -4.39 -31.39
CA LYS A 109 -0.23 -4.10 -30.82
C LYS A 109 -0.15 -2.65 -30.34
N PHE A 110 -0.18 -2.46 -29.04
CA PHE A 110 0.02 -1.16 -28.39
C PHE A 110 1.52 -0.86 -28.22
N THR A 111 1.87 0.42 -28.25
CA THR A 111 3.24 0.92 -28.04
C THR A 111 3.15 2.28 -27.40
N ILE A 112 3.68 2.43 -26.18
CA ILE A 112 3.74 3.70 -25.45
C ILE A 112 5.18 4.22 -25.52
N THR A 113 5.34 5.51 -25.80
CA THR A 113 6.65 6.20 -25.83
C THR A 113 6.59 7.50 -25.04
N SER A 114 7.60 7.77 -24.21
CA SER A 114 7.73 9.01 -23.42
C SER A 114 9.20 9.38 -23.20
N SER A 115 9.43 10.60 -22.72
CA SER A 115 10.74 11.11 -22.31
C SER A 115 11.13 10.71 -20.88
N ALA A 116 10.17 10.36 -20.02
CA ALA A 116 10.43 9.87 -18.68
C ALA A 116 10.60 8.34 -18.66
N SER A 117 11.33 7.85 -17.65
CA SER A 117 11.64 6.41 -17.51
C SER A 117 10.47 5.54 -17.03
N ILE A 118 9.35 6.13 -16.62
CA ILE A 118 8.17 5.41 -16.09
C ILE A 118 6.91 6.10 -16.62
N VAL A 119 6.05 5.32 -17.28
CA VAL A 119 4.64 5.67 -17.57
C VAL A 119 3.83 4.44 -17.17
N GLU A 120 3.35 4.43 -15.92
CA GLU A 120 2.64 3.30 -15.32
C GLU A 120 1.24 3.70 -14.85
N GLY A 121 0.31 2.75 -14.92
CA GLY A 121 -1.07 2.88 -14.43
C GLY A 121 -2.13 2.64 -15.51
N PRO A 122 -3.40 2.43 -15.10
CA PRO A 122 -4.53 2.24 -16.02
C PRO A 122 -5.14 3.54 -16.55
N SER A 123 -4.60 4.72 -16.20
CA SER A 123 -5.18 6.05 -16.52
C SER A 123 -5.11 6.47 -18.00
N ALA A 124 -4.59 5.59 -18.85
CA ALA A 124 -4.65 5.67 -20.31
C ALA A 124 -5.65 4.66 -20.92
N GLY A 125 -6.40 3.91 -20.11
CA GLY A 125 -7.34 2.88 -20.57
C GLY A 125 -8.44 3.46 -21.47
N ALA A 126 -8.99 4.62 -21.10
CA ALA A 126 -9.95 5.34 -21.95
C ALA A 126 -9.35 5.76 -23.30
N ALA A 127 -8.08 6.16 -23.33
CA ALA A 127 -7.36 6.50 -24.56
C ALA A 127 -7.09 5.27 -25.45
N MET A 128 -6.70 4.14 -24.85
CA MET A 128 -6.56 2.85 -25.55
C MET A 128 -7.89 2.40 -26.16
N ALA A 129 -8.98 2.51 -25.40
CA ALA A 129 -10.31 2.12 -25.85
C ALA A 129 -10.83 3.03 -26.97
N LEU A 130 -10.67 4.35 -26.83
CA LEU A 130 -11.05 5.35 -27.84
C LEU A 130 -10.26 5.14 -29.15
N LEU A 131 -8.93 5.00 -29.08
CA LEU A 131 -8.07 4.75 -30.24
C LEU A 131 -8.43 3.42 -30.94
N THR A 132 -8.72 2.37 -30.17
CA THR A 132 -9.11 1.07 -30.73
C THR A 132 -10.49 1.13 -31.41
N ALA A 133 -11.48 1.79 -30.81
CA ALA A 133 -12.82 1.95 -31.39
C ALA A 133 -12.80 2.86 -32.64
N SER A 134 -11.99 3.93 -32.63
CA SER A 134 -11.65 4.78 -33.77
C SER A 134 -11.18 3.96 -34.98
N MET A 135 -10.07 3.22 -34.83
CA MET A 135 -9.46 2.46 -35.93
C MET A 135 -10.40 1.35 -36.43
N LEU A 136 -11.07 0.63 -35.53
CA LEU A 136 -12.02 -0.43 -35.89
C LEU A 136 -13.32 0.06 -36.55
N THR A 137 -13.58 1.37 -36.55
CA THR A 137 -14.69 2.01 -37.27
C THR A 137 -14.24 2.88 -38.46
N ASP A 138 -12.93 2.85 -38.80
CA ASP A 138 -12.31 3.64 -39.88
C ASP A 138 -12.53 5.17 -39.71
N ARG A 139 -12.59 5.63 -38.46
CA ARG A 139 -12.80 7.03 -38.06
C ARG A 139 -11.57 7.55 -37.32
N LYS A 140 -10.57 8.10 -38.03
CA LYS A 140 -9.40 8.71 -37.37
C LYS A 140 -9.82 9.84 -36.41
N ILE A 141 -9.33 9.80 -35.18
CA ILE A 141 -9.46 10.86 -34.16
C ILE A 141 -8.66 12.10 -34.63
N PRO A 142 -9.21 13.32 -34.56
CA PRO A 142 -8.46 14.52 -34.92
C PRO A 142 -7.25 14.74 -33.99
N ASP A 143 -6.11 15.14 -34.55
CA ASP A 143 -4.84 15.35 -33.83
C ASP A 143 -4.94 16.39 -32.68
N GLU A 144 -6.02 17.17 -32.64
CA GLU A 144 -6.33 18.16 -31.59
C GLU A 144 -7.25 17.63 -30.46
N VAL A 145 -7.56 16.33 -30.44
CA VAL A 145 -8.39 15.67 -29.42
C VAL A 145 -7.55 14.70 -28.58
N SER A 146 -7.77 14.66 -27.26
CA SER A 146 -7.21 13.65 -26.37
C SER A 146 -8.15 13.35 -25.19
N ILE A 147 -7.88 12.28 -24.45
CA ILE A 147 -8.64 11.79 -23.29
C ILE A 147 -7.70 11.29 -22.18
N THR A 148 -8.12 11.39 -20.92
CA THR A 148 -7.55 10.63 -19.80
C THR A 148 -8.67 9.95 -19.01
N GLY A 149 -8.37 8.80 -18.40
CA GLY A 149 -9.34 8.01 -17.64
C GLY A 149 -8.94 6.54 -17.55
N THR A 150 -9.38 5.85 -16.50
CA THR A 150 -9.42 4.38 -16.53
C THR A 150 -10.53 3.92 -17.48
N ILE A 151 -10.65 2.61 -17.69
CA ILE A 151 -11.77 2.05 -18.45
C ILE A 151 -12.24 0.76 -17.78
N ASP A 152 -13.52 0.73 -17.42
CA ASP A 152 -14.12 -0.34 -16.63
C ASP A 152 -14.89 -1.33 -17.52
N SER A 153 -15.22 -2.52 -17.00
CA SER A 153 -15.65 -3.65 -17.84
C SER A 153 -17.07 -3.56 -18.43
N ASP A 154 -17.80 -2.48 -18.14
CA ASP A 154 -19.05 -2.09 -18.79
C ASP A 154 -18.83 -1.04 -19.91
N GLY A 155 -17.73 -0.29 -19.87
CA GLY A 155 -17.39 0.82 -20.75
C GLY A 155 -17.35 2.19 -20.08
N THR A 156 -17.52 2.26 -18.75
CA THR A 156 -17.41 3.48 -17.95
C THR A 156 -15.98 4.02 -17.93
N VAL A 157 -15.83 5.34 -17.98
CA VAL A 157 -14.54 6.07 -17.95
C VAL A 157 -14.27 6.53 -16.51
N GLY A 158 -13.49 5.75 -15.77
CA GLY A 158 -13.27 5.97 -14.34
C GLY A 158 -12.20 7.03 -13.99
N PRO A 159 -12.21 7.50 -12.73
CA PRO A 159 -11.43 8.64 -12.22
C PRO A 159 -9.92 8.42 -12.21
N VAL A 160 -9.14 9.50 -12.25
CA VAL A 160 -7.67 9.44 -12.36
C VAL A 160 -6.98 10.63 -11.70
N GLY A 161 -5.97 10.38 -10.85
CA GLY A 161 -5.20 11.44 -10.21
C GLY A 161 -4.56 12.45 -11.20
N GLY A 162 -4.52 13.73 -10.79
CA GLY A 162 -3.79 14.80 -11.47
C GLY A 162 -4.39 15.29 -12.80
N VAL A 163 -5.72 15.45 -12.86
CA VAL A 163 -6.41 15.89 -14.09
C VAL A 163 -6.02 17.32 -14.48
N PHE A 164 -5.81 18.21 -13.50
CA PHE A 164 -5.34 19.57 -13.77
C PHE A 164 -3.95 19.59 -14.42
N GLU A 165 -3.00 18.82 -13.91
CA GLU A 165 -1.63 18.67 -14.44
C GLU A 165 -1.65 18.11 -15.87
N LYS A 166 -2.48 17.09 -16.12
CA LYS A 166 -2.66 16.48 -17.45
C LYS A 166 -3.26 17.45 -18.46
N ALA A 167 -4.35 18.15 -18.11
CA ALA A 167 -4.99 19.13 -18.99
C ALA A 167 -4.04 20.33 -19.25
N LYS A 168 -3.32 20.78 -18.22
CA LYS A 168 -2.27 21.81 -18.33
C LYS A 168 -1.16 21.39 -19.28
N GLU A 169 -0.77 20.12 -19.32
CA GLU A 169 0.22 19.62 -20.28
C GLU A 169 -0.35 19.46 -21.70
N ALA A 170 -1.57 18.94 -21.83
CA ALA A 170 -2.28 18.80 -23.11
C ALA A 170 -2.44 20.14 -23.85
N SER A 171 -2.72 21.23 -23.12
CA SER A 171 -2.81 22.57 -23.72
C SER A 171 -1.51 23.03 -24.41
N LYS A 172 -0.34 22.50 -24.00
CA LYS A 172 0.97 22.86 -24.58
C LYS A 172 1.30 22.06 -25.85
N THR A 173 0.71 20.88 -26.03
CA THR A 173 1.03 19.98 -27.16
C THR A 173 0.16 20.22 -28.39
N GLY A 174 -0.74 21.20 -28.36
CA GLY A 174 -1.62 21.56 -29.47
C GLY A 174 -3.06 21.04 -29.36
N VAL A 175 -3.38 20.25 -28.33
CA VAL A 175 -4.75 19.77 -28.07
C VAL A 175 -5.70 20.97 -27.90
N LYS A 176 -6.94 20.80 -28.38
CA LYS A 176 -8.04 21.76 -28.31
C LYS A 176 -9.26 21.17 -27.59
N LEU A 177 -9.46 19.85 -27.62
CA LEU A 177 -10.47 19.14 -26.87
C LEU A 177 -9.81 18.08 -25.96
N PHE A 178 -9.99 18.20 -24.65
CA PHE A 178 -9.49 17.24 -23.66
C PHE A 178 -10.64 16.63 -22.87
N LEU A 179 -10.89 15.34 -23.10
CA LEU A 179 -11.94 14.58 -22.43
C LEU A 179 -11.41 14.04 -21.09
N ILE A 180 -12.21 14.18 -20.04
CA ILE A 180 -11.87 13.77 -18.66
C ILE A 180 -13.00 12.91 -18.06
N PRO A 181 -12.73 12.10 -17.02
CA PRO A 181 -13.77 11.31 -16.36
C PRO A 181 -14.85 12.18 -15.75
N ARG A 182 -16.07 11.65 -15.65
CA ARG A 182 -17.20 12.34 -15.03
C ARG A 182 -16.98 12.54 -13.52
N GLY A 183 -17.14 13.78 -13.06
CA GLY A 183 -16.89 14.18 -11.67
C GLY A 183 -15.53 14.84 -11.44
N GLU A 184 -14.60 14.78 -12.40
CA GLU A 184 -13.23 15.30 -12.27
C GLU A 184 -13.09 16.77 -12.72
N ALA A 185 -14.14 17.43 -13.23
CA ALA A 185 -14.04 18.80 -13.72
C ALA A 185 -13.53 19.81 -12.68
N VAL A 186 -13.81 19.63 -11.39
CA VAL A 186 -13.33 20.55 -10.34
C VAL A 186 -12.13 19.97 -9.61
N GLN A 187 -11.01 20.71 -9.67
CA GLN A 187 -9.72 20.28 -9.12
C GLN A 187 -9.21 21.32 -8.11
N THR A 188 -8.65 20.86 -6.99
CA THR A 188 -8.03 21.73 -5.96
C THR A 188 -6.55 21.93 -6.26
N VAL A 189 -6.14 23.14 -6.61
CA VAL A 189 -4.87 23.40 -7.31
C VAL A 189 -4.01 24.46 -6.62
N ARG A 190 -2.68 24.26 -6.67
CA ARG A 190 -1.68 25.19 -6.12
C ARG A 190 -1.18 26.14 -7.22
N LEU A 191 -1.49 27.43 -7.07
CA LEU A 191 -1.15 28.51 -7.98
C LEU A 191 -0.19 29.51 -7.31
N GLN A 192 0.29 30.52 -8.05
CA GLN A 192 1.25 31.51 -7.53
C GLN A 192 0.67 32.43 -6.44
N ASP A 193 -0.65 32.58 -6.42
CA ASP A 193 -1.43 33.41 -5.50
C ASP A 193 -2.03 32.63 -4.32
N GLY A 194 -1.95 31.29 -4.32
CA GLY A 194 -2.43 30.44 -3.23
C GLY A 194 -2.91 29.07 -3.72
N VAL A 195 -3.56 28.31 -2.83
CA VAL A 195 -4.34 27.12 -3.22
C VAL A 195 -5.79 27.53 -3.40
N ARG A 196 -6.45 27.07 -4.48
CA ARG A 196 -7.90 27.20 -4.66
C ARG A 196 -8.47 26.08 -5.51
N SER A 197 -9.76 25.84 -5.39
CA SER A 197 -10.51 24.94 -6.29
C SER A 197 -10.87 25.66 -7.58
N VAL A 198 -10.72 24.99 -8.72
CA VAL A 198 -11.04 25.52 -10.07
C VAL A 198 -11.86 24.53 -10.87
N ASN A 199 -12.89 25.00 -11.56
CA ASN A 199 -13.61 24.22 -12.57
C ASN A 199 -12.84 24.27 -13.90
N LEU A 200 -12.31 23.14 -14.37
CA LEU A 200 -11.58 23.02 -15.62
C LEU A 200 -12.41 23.39 -16.85
N LEU A 201 -13.74 23.16 -16.83
CA LEU A 201 -14.65 23.51 -17.94
C LEU A 201 -14.65 25.03 -18.21
N GLU A 202 -14.44 25.85 -17.17
CA GLU A 202 -14.31 27.30 -17.29
C GLU A 202 -12.84 27.75 -17.37
N TYR A 203 -11.98 27.17 -16.53
CA TYR A 203 -10.60 27.61 -16.32
C TYR A 203 -9.70 27.27 -17.53
N ALA A 204 -9.80 26.07 -18.08
CA ALA A 204 -8.93 25.64 -19.18
C ALA A 204 -9.18 26.42 -20.50
N PRO A 205 -10.43 26.73 -20.89
CA PRO A 205 -10.68 27.61 -22.03
C PRO A 205 -10.13 29.03 -21.82
N GLN A 206 -10.34 29.60 -20.63
CA GLN A 206 -9.95 30.98 -20.33
C GLN A 206 -8.44 31.17 -20.17
N GLN A 207 -7.76 30.24 -19.51
CA GLN A 207 -6.34 30.37 -19.15
C GLN A 207 -5.40 29.70 -20.15
N TRP A 208 -5.85 28.65 -20.85
CA TRP A 208 -5.00 27.82 -21.71
C TRP A 208 -5.50 27.68 -23.16
N GLY A 209 -6.73 28.11 -23.48
CA GLY A 209 -7.32 27.90 -24.80
C GLY A 209 -7.52 26.42 -25.14
N LEU A 210 -7.94 25.65 -24.13
CA LEU A 210 -8.23 24.21 -24.19
C LEU A 210 -9.66 23.97 -23.71
N THR A 211 -10.52 23.42 -24.57
CA THR A 211 -11.85 22.94 -24.18
C THR A 211 -11.69 21.64 -23.40
N VAL A 212 -12.19 21.61 -22.17
CA VAL A 212 -12.27 20.39 -21.34
C VAL A 212 -13.74 19.95 -21.29
N VAL A 213 -14.01 18.64 -21.33
CA VAL A 213 -15.37 18.08 -21.28
C VAL A 213 -15.38 16.77 -20.49
N GLU A 214 -16.41 16.58 -19.66
CA GLU A 214 -16.62 15.32 -18.92
C GLU A 214 -17.25 14.23 -19.79
N VAL A 215 -16.77 13.00 -19.69
CA VAL A 215 -17.36 11.79 -20.30
C VAL A 215 -17.63 10.72 -19.25
N ASP A 216 -18.79 10.07 -19.38
CA ASP A 216 -19.23 8.98 -18.49
C ASP A 216 -18.74 7.62 -19.04
N THR A 217 -18.78 7.46 -20.37
CA THR A 217 -18.47 6.21 -21.06
C THR A 217 -17.62 6.39 -22.31
N LEU A 218 -17.06 5.27 -22.78
CA LEU A 218 -16.42 5.15 -24.10
C LEU A 218 -17.35 5.53 -25.27
N ALA A 219 -18.68 5.40 -25.11
CA ALA A 219 -19.63 5.80 -26.15
C ALA A 219 -19.67 7.33 -26.29
N ASP A 220 -19.74 8.05 -25.17
CA ASP A 220 -19.74 9.52 -25.15
C ASP A 220 -18.44 10.07 -25.73
N ALA A 221 -17.30 9.46 -25.37
CA ALA A 221 -16.00 9.80 -25.95
C ALA A 221 -15.94 9.56 -27.48
N MET A 222 -16.54 8.47 -27.98
CA MET A 222 -16.65 8.15 -29.42
C MET A 222 -17.67 9.03 -30.19
N GLU A 223 -18.52 9.77 -29.49
CA GLU A 223 -19.37 10.82 -30.07
C GLU A 223 -18.63 12.16 -30.07
N LEU A 224 -18.22 12.66 -28.90
CA LEU A 224 -17.61 13.97 -28.71
C LEU A 224 -16.30 14.16 -29.48
N ALA A 225 -15.46 13.12 -29.59
CA ALA A 225 -14.15 13.20 -30.26
C ALA A 225 -14.19 13.51 -31.77
N PHE A 226 -15.38 13.67 -32.35
CA PHE A 226 -15.59 13.91 -33.79
C PHE A 226 -16.60 15.03 -34.10
N LEU A 227 -17.07 15.77 -33.09
CA LEU A 227 -17.86 16.99 -33.29
C LEU A 227 -16.93 18.18 -33.56
N ASP A 228 -17.45 19.25 -34.19
CA ASP A 228 -16.75 20.53 -34.15
C ASP A 228 -16.78 21.03 -32.69
N ILE A 229 -15.63 21.42 -32.15
CA ILE A 229 -15.46 21.88 -30.76
C ILE A 229 -16.41 23.06 -30.44
N LYS A 230 -16.87 23.82 -31.44
CA LYS A 230 -17.86 24.90 -31.29
C LYS A 230 -19.30 24.42 -31.04
N ASP A 231 -19.61 23.19 -31.44
CA ASP A 231 -20.94 22.59 -31.34
C ASP A 231 -21.09 21.70 -30.09
N ILE A 232 -20.00 21.51 -29.32
CA ILE A 232 -20.00 20.76 -28.05
C ILE A 232 -20.50 21.65 -26.91
N ASP A 233 -21.67 21.34 -26.35
CA ASP A 233 -22.08 21.90 -25.06
C ASP A 233 -21.32 21.20 -23.91
N VAL A 234 -20.28 21.87 -23.42
CA VAL A 234 -19.44 21.40 -22.31
C VAL A 234 -20.21 21.15 -21.01
N ASN A 235 -21.44 21.67 -20.89
CA ASN A 235 -22.28 21.56 -19.70
C ASN A 235 -23.34 20.44 -19.82
N ALA A 236 -23.57 19.88 -21.02
CA ALA A 236 -24.65 18.91 -21.23
C ALA A 236 -24.45 17.60 -20.44
N SER A 237 -23.19 17.20 -20.23
CA SER A 237 -22.81 16.04 -19.41
C SER A 237 -22.30 16.42 -18.02
N ALA A 238 -21.98 17.69 -17.80
CA ALA A 238 -21.30 18.17 -16.59
C ALA A 238 -22.14 17.89 -15.33
N VAL A 239 -21.50 17.32 -14.32
CA VAL A 239 -22.11 17.21 -12.99
C VAL A 239 -21.98 18.56 -12.28
N GLU A 240 -22.97 18.95 -11.47
CA GLU A 240 -22.86 20.11 -10.57
C GLU A 240 -21.89 19.78 -9.41
N ILE A 241 -20.60 19.75 -9.73
CA ILE A 241 -19.52 19.41 -8.81
C ILE A 241 -19.24 20.63 -7.95
N ILE A 242 -19.54 20.50 -6.66
CA ILE A 242 -19.41 21.61 -5.72
C ILE A 242 -17.97 21.68 -5.24
N PRO A 243 -17.25 22.80 -5.47
CA PRO A 243 -15.82 22.86 -5.22
C PRO A 243 -15.45 22.57 -3.77
N ASP A 244 -14.30 21.95 -3.56
CA ASP A 244 -13.81 21.70 -2.20
C ASP A 244 -13.43 23.03 -1.53
N PHE A 245 -13.85 23.17 -0.28
CA PHE A 245 -13.56 24.32 0.57
C PHE A 245 -12.08 24.34 0.97
N VAL A 246 -11.34 25.28 0.38
CA VAL A 246 -9.96 25.59 0.77
C VAL A 246 -9.97 26.72 1.81
N PRO A 247 -9.48 26.50 3.04
CA PRO A 247 -9.49 27.51 4.08
C PRO A 247 -8.32 28.50 3.94
N GLU A 248 -8.49 29.70 4.51
CA GLU A 248 -7.41 30.69 4.64
C GLU A 248 -6.31 30.23 5.61
N LYS A 249 -5.08 30.70 5.41
CA LYS A 249 -3.93 30.30 6.24
C LYS A 249 -4.03 30.83 7.67
N ILE A 250 -4.03 29.93 8.65
CA ILE A 250 -3.95 30.31 10.06
C ILE A 250 -2.50 30.48 10.54
N ASN A 251 -2.32 31.28 11.59
CA ASN A 251 -1.02 31.43 12.26
C ASN A 251 -0.69 30.14 13.02
N LEU A 252 0.53 29.62 12.85
CA LEU A 252 1.00 28.44 13.59
C LEU A 252 1.21 28.79 15.08
N PRO A 253 0.52 28.12 16.03
CA PRO A 253 0.76 28.34 17.46
C PRO A 253 2.17 27.90 17.89
N ASN A 254 2.81 28.69 18.77
CA ASN A 254 4.21 28.49 19.15
C ASN A 254 4.51 27.12 19.80
N ASN A 255 3.54 26.54 20.50
CA ASN A 255 3.64 25.21 21.12
C ASN A 255 3.47 24.04 20.12
N LEU A 256 2.92 24.27 18.93
CA LEU A 256 2.65 23.23 17.93
C LEU A 256 3.79 23.02 16.92
N GLY A 257 4.96 23.63 17.13
CA GLY A 257 6.12 23.48 16.23
C GLY A 257 6.58 22.03 16.03
N SER A 258 6.65 21.23 17.10
CA SER A 258 7.01 19.79 16.99
C SER A 258 5.92 18.96 16.32
N PHE A 259 4.64 19.28 16.57
CA PHE A 259 3.51 18.61 15.91
C PHE A 259 3.49 18.93 14.41
N LYS A 260 3.75 20.19 14.02
CA LYS A 260 3.92 20.60 12.61
C LYS A 260 5.01 19.79 11.89
N ILE A 261 6.12 19.50 12.56
CA ILE A 261 7.20 18.66 12.01
C ILE A 261 6.73 17.20 11.88
N LEU A 262 6.12 16.64 12.93
CA LEU A 262 5.54 15.29 12.92
C LEU A 262 4.53 15.11 11.77
N THR A 263 3.52 15.99 11.65
CA THR A 263 2.53 15.96 10.56
C THR A 263 3.19 16.03 9.18
N THR A 264 4.23 16.85 9.02
CA THR A 264 4.94 17.00 7.75
C THR A 264 5.75 15.74 7.39
N ASN A 265 6.42 15.11 8.37
CA ASN A 265 7.13 13.85 8.18
C ASN A 265 6.16 12.71 7.83
N TYR A 266 5.08 12.58 8.59
CA TYR A 266 4.06 11.55 8.39
C TYR A 266 3.37 11.66 7.02
N ILE A 267 3.13 12.88 6.51
CA ILE A 267 2.69 13.12 5.12
C ILE A 267 3.73 12.61 4.11
N ASN A 268 5.01 12.91 4.31
CA ASN A 268 6.08 12.51 3.40
C ASN A 268 6.30 10.97 3.37
N GLU A 269 6.22 10.30 4.53
CA GLU A 269 6.19 8.84 4.59
C GLU A 269 4.96 8.26 3.87
N THR A 270 3.80 8.88 4.07
CA THR A 270 2.55 8.44 3.42
C THR A 270 2.68 8.55 1.90
N LYS A 271 3.27 9.62 1.36
CA LYS A 271 3.62 9.72 -0.08
C LYS A 271 4.48 8.57 -0.57
N GLN A 272 5.51 8.19 0.20
CA GLN A 272 6.35 7.04 -0.14
C GLN A 272 5.52 5.75 -0.16
N ILE A 273 4.70 5.51 0.88
CA ILE A 273 3.85 4.31 0.97
C ILE A 273 2.81 4.27 -0.17
N THR A 274 2.18 5.39 -0.54
CA THR A 274 1.26 5.49 -1.69
C THR A 274 1.98 5.21 -3.01
N SER A 275 3.21 5.70 -3.19
CA SER A 275 4.00 5.35 -4.39
C SER A 275 4.43 3.88 -4.41
N GLU A 276 4.76 3.29 -3.26
CA GLU A 276 5.05 1.86 -3.13
C GLU A 276 3.80 1.01 -3.38
N ALA A 277 2.62 1.46 -2.92
CA ALA A 277 1.33 0.83 -3.18
C ALA A 277 0.98 0.84 -4.67
N ARG A 278 1.17 1.97 -5.35
CA ARG A 278 0.98 2.11 -6.80
C ARG A 278 1.89 1.15 -7.59
N ASN A 279 3.17 1.09 -7.23
CA ASN A 279 4.15 0.20 -7.88
C ASN A 279 3.89 -1.29 -7.57
N ALA A 280 3.37 -1.61 -6.38
CA ALA A 280 2.95 -2.96 -6.03
C ALA A 280 1.71 -3.37 -6.82
N LEU A 281 0.70 -2.50 -6.92
CA LEU A 281 -0.54 -2.76 -7.66
C LEU A 281 -0.28 -2.87 -9.17
N SER A 282 0.58 -2.02 -9.74
CA SER A 282 0.96 -2.09 -11.16
C SER A 282 1.67 -3.40 -11.51
N SER A 283 2.47 -3.96 -10.60
CA SER A 283 3.22 -5.20 -10.81
C SER A 283 2.54 -6.47 -10.24
N SER A 284 1.34 -6.35 -9.67
CA SER A 284 0.68 -7.45 -8.94
C SER A 284 0.21 -8.61 -9.83
N LEU A 285 0.08 -9.77 -9.21
CA LEU A 285 -0.52 -10.99 -9.79
C LEU A 285 -2.01 -11.15 -9.41
N LEU A 286 -2.68 -10.06 -9.03
CA LEU A 286 -4.15 -10.03 -8.87
C LEU A 286 -4.83 -10.34 -10.22
N GLU A 287 -5.48 -11.51 -10.30
CA GLU A 287 -6.33 -11.90 -11.44
C GLU A 287 -7.85 -11.69 -11.14
N ASP A 288 -8.23 -11.32 -9.90
CA ASP A 288 -9.62 -11.04 -9.50
C ASP A 288 -10.04 -9.60 -9.91
N PRO A 289 -11.08 -9.42 -10.74
CA PRO A 289 -11.47 -8.09 -11.23
C PRO A 289 -12.01 -7.16 -10.13
N SER A 290 -12.86 -7.66 -9.23
CA SER A 290 -13.54 -6.84 -8.22
C SER A 290 -12.57 -6.38 -7.13
N ALA A 291 -11.62 -7.22 -6.73
CA ALA A 291 -10.51 -6.80 -5.88
C ALA A 291 -9.60 -5.79 -6.59
N THR A 292 -9.30 -5.99 -7.88
CA THR A 292 -8.47 -5.05 -8.65
C THR A 292 -9.12 -3.67 -8.78
N GLU A 293 -10.42 -3.63 -9.08
CA GLU A 293 -11.22 -2.41 -9.17
C GLU A 293 -11.26 -1.68 -7.81
N PHE A 294 -11.62 -2.40 -6.74
CA PHE A 294 -11.65 -1.85 -5.36
C PHE A 294 -10.30 -1.26 -4.94
N LEU A 295 -9.20 -1.94 -5.22
CA LEU A 295 -7.85 -1.48 -4.84
C LEU A 295 -7.39 -0.30 -5.70
N LEU A 296 -7.81 -0.19 -6.96
CA LEU A 296 -7.59 0.99 -7.81
C LEU A 296 -8.38 2.21 -7.31
N GLN A 297 -9.66 2.03 -6.99
CA GLN A 297 -10.50 3.10 -6.40
C GLN A 297 -9.95 3.56 -5.04
N THR A 298 -9.52 2.61 -4.21
CA THR A 298 -8.90 2.86 -2.89
C THR A 298 -7.57 3.62 -3.04
N LEU A 299 -6.74 3.27 -4.03
CA LEU A 299 -5.48 3.97 -4.31
C LEU A 299 -5.74 5.41 -4.80
N ASN A 300 -6.66 5.60 -5.74
CA ASN A 300 -7.06 6.93 -6.21
C ASN A 300 -7.58 7.81 -5.04
N SER A 301 -8.42 7.23 -4.17
CA SER A 301 -8.92 7.88 -2.95
C SER A 301 -7.79 8.28 -1.99
N ALA A 302 -6.81 7.39 -1.77
CA ALA A 302 -5.63 7.67 -0.95
C ALA A 302 -4.80 8.83 -1.53
N GLU A 303 -4.60 8.87 -2.85
CA GLU A 303 -3.87 9.94 -3.54
C GLU A 303 -4.58 11.31 -3.41
N GLN A 304 -5.90 11.36 -3.62
CA GLN A 304 -6.69 12.59 -3.44
C GLN A 304 -6.69 13.04 -1.97
N THR A 305 -6.88 12.10 -1.04
CA THR A 305 -6.90 12.35 0.40
C THR A 305 -5.55 12.87 0.90
N LEU A 306 -4.44 12.37 0.36
CA LEU A 306 -3.09 12.84 0.67
C LEU A 306 -2.83 14.26 0.15
N SER A 307 -3.32 14.61 -1.05
CA SER A 307 -3.27 15.98 -1.57
C SER A 307 -3.97 16.97 -0.64
N ASN A 308 -5.17 16.61 -0.15
CA ASN A 308 -5.90 17.40 0.85
C ASN A 308 -5.10 17.55 2.17
N ALA A 309 -4.39 16.51 2.61
CA ALA A 309 -3.51 16.58 3.78
C ALA A 309 -2.35 17.58 3.58
N GLU A 310 -1.71 17.61 2.40
CA GLU A 310 -0.67 18.58 2.08
C GLU A 310 -1.18 20.03 2.13
N ILE A 311 -2.31 20.29 1.49
CA ILE A 311 -2.94 21.62 1.41
C ILE A 311 -3.25 22.12 2.81
N LEU A 312 -3.90 21.30 3.64
CA LEU A 312 -4.25 21.68 5.02
C LEU A 312 -3.01 21.85 5.89
N ASN A 313 -1.93 21.09 5.64
CA ASN A 313 -0.64 21.30 6.29
C ASN A 313 -0.04 22.67 5.90
N GLU A 314 -0.08 23.04 4.62
CA GLU A 314 0.36 24.35 4.13
C GLU A 314 -0.44 25.51 4.72
N GLN A 315 -1.75 25.34 4.93
CA GLN A 315 -2.61 26.33 5.61
C GLN A 315 -2.53 26.29 7.15
N ASN A 316 -1.68 25.42 7.72
CA ASN A 316 -1.46 25.18 9.16
C ASN A 316 -2.63 24.54 9.94
N TYR A 317 -3.62 23.93 9.28
CA TYR A 317 -4.66 23.12 9.92
C TYR A 317 -4.13 21.72 10.27
N LEU A 318 -3.25 21.65 11.28
CA LEU A 318 -2.40 20.49 11.52
C LEU A 318 -3.18 19.22 11.88
N TYR A 319 -4.25 19.32 12.67
CA TYR A 319 -5.06 18.15 13.01
C TYR A 319 -5.83 17.63 11.78
N SER A 320 -6.36 18.52 10.94
CA SER A 320 -7.01 18.15 9.67
C SER A 320 -6.01 17.45 8.74
N ALA A 321 -4.81 18.02 8.58
CA ALA A 321 -3.73 17.46 7.80
C ALA A 321 -3.27 16.08 8.30
N ALA A 322 -3.07 15.92 9.61
CA ALA A 322 -2.70 14.65 10.21
C ALA A 322 -3.80 13.59 10.04
N ASN A 323 -5.08 13.97 10.17
CA ASN A 323 -6.21 13.06 10.00
C ASN A 323 -6.35 12.58 8.54
N PHE A 324 -6.27 13.48 7.55
CA PHE A 324 -6.30 13.06 6.15
C PHE A 324 -5.07 12.23 5.76
N ALA A 325 -3.86 12.60 6.23
CA ALA A 325 -2.67 11.77 6.02
C ALA A 325 -2.82 10.38 6.65
N PHE A 326 -3.47 10.28 7.82
CA PHE A 326 -3.75 9.00 8.48
C PHE A 326 -4.66 8.11 7.63
N LEU A 327 -5.77 8.64 7.12
CA LEU A 327 -6.68 7.90 6.24
C LEU A 327 -5.98 7.45 4.95
N ALA A 328 -5.24 8.36 4.30
CA ALA A 328 -4.45 8.02 3.11
C ALA A 328 -3.39 6.93 3.37
N ARG A 329 -2.76 6.90 4.56
CA ARG A 329 -1.82 5.83 4.94
C ARG A 329 -2.52 4.49 5.13
N VAL A 330 -3.69 4.46 5.76
CA VAL A 330 -4.48 3.21 5.94
C VAL A 330 -4.83 2.59 4.59
N ASP A 331 -5.37 3.39 3.68
CA ASP A 331 -5.77 2.93 2.35
C ASP A 331 -4.55 2.55 1.49
N ALA A 332 -3.46 3.31 1.54
CA ALA A 332 -2.21 2.96 0.84
C ALA A 332 -1.54 1.69 1.41
N VAL A 333 -1.58 1.46 2.73
CA VAL A 333 -1.09 0.22 3.36
C VAL A 333 -1.94 -0.97 2.91
N LEU A 334 -3.28 -0.84 2.89
CA LEU A 334 -4.18 -1.87 2.39
C LEU A 334 -3.85 -2.25 0.93
N VAL A 335 -3.75 -1.25 0.05
CA VAL A 335 -3.40 -1.49 -1.37
C VAL A 335 -2.04 -2.16 -1.50
N LYS A 336 -1.02 -1.65 -0.81
CA LYS A 336 0.34 -2.21 -0.85
C LYS A 336 0.38 -3.67 -0.39
N GLU A 337 -0.20 -3.98 0.76
CA GLU A 337 -0.13 -5.31 1.37
C GLU A 337 -0.85 -6.37 0.51
N VAL A 338 -2.06 -6.06 0.01
CA VAL A 338 -2.81 -6.99 -0.86
C VAL A 338 -2.14 -7.15 -2.22
N SER A 339 -1.59 -6.06 -2.79
CA SER A 339 -0.92 -6.13 -4.09
C SER A 339 0.40 -6.91 -4.03
N VAL A 340 1.16 -6.80 -2.94
CA VAL A 340 2.37 -7.59 -2.68
C VAL A 340 2.05 -9.06 -2.40
N ASN A 341 0.94 -9.35 -1.71
CA ASN A 341 0.55 -10.72 -1.39
C ASN A 341 -0.97 -10.97 -1.50
N PRO A 342 -1.48 -11.32 -2.70
CA PRO A 342 -2.90 -11.59 -2.92
C PRO A 342 -3.48 -12.76 -2.09
N SER A 343 -2.63 -13.63 -1.51
CA SER A 343 -3.09 -14.70 -0.59
C SER A 343 -3.77 -14.16 0.68
N LEU A 344 -3.61 -12.86 0.97
CA LEU A 344 -4.31 -12.17 2.06
C LEU A 344 -5.84 -12.17 1.87
N LEU A 345 -6.33 -12.23 0.63
CA LEU A 345 -7.77 -12.26 0.31
C LEU A 345 -8.44 -13.62 0.56
N LYS A 346 -7.67 -14.68 0.88
CA LYS A 346 -8.22 -15.99 1.23
C LYS A 346 -8.93 -15.90 2.60
N SER A 347 -10.18 -16.36 2.72
CA SER A 347 -10.96 -16.29 3.97
C SER A 347 -10.36 -17.07 5.15
N ASN A 348 -9.34 -17.92 4.90
CA ASN A 348 -8.51 -18.61 5.89
C ASN A 348 -7.01 -18.24 5.79
N SER A 349 -6.68 -17.03 5.33
CA SER A 349 -5.32 -16.62 4.99
C SER A 349 -4.32 -16.78 6.14
N THR A 350 -3.43 -17.77 6.01
CA THR A 350 -2.32 -17.95 6.94
C THR A 350 -1.34 -16.77 6.90
N ALA A 351 -1.26 -16.02 5.78
CA ALA A 351 -0.44 -14.81 5.71
C ALA A 351 -0.99 -13.69 6.62
N LEU A 352 -2.31 -13.50 6.69
CA LEU A 352 -2.94 -12.53 7.58
C LEU A 352 -2.78 -12.94 9.06
N ASP A 353 -2.94 -14.23 9.38
CA ASP A 353 -2.68 -14.78 10.71
C ASP A 353 -1.26 -14.48 11.23
N LEU A 354 -0.27 -14.56 10.34
CA LEU A 354 1.11 -14.25 10.69
C LEU A 354 1.33 -12.74 10.86
N LYS A 355 0.80 -11.90 9.97
CA LYS A 355 0.87 -10.43 10.09
C LYS A 355 0.25 -9.92 11.40
N LEU A 356 -0.97 -10.36 11.71
CA LEU A 356 -1.64 -10.02 12.98
C LEU A 356 -0.84 -10.47 14.20
N PHE A 357 -0.22 -11.66 14.14
CA PHE A 357 0.58 -12.18 15.23
C PHE A 357 1.95 -11.47 15.38
N GLU A 358 2.56 -11.02 14.29
CA GLU A 358 3.78 -10.21 14.32
C GLU A 358 3.51 -8.81 14.87
N LEU A 359 2.49 -8.13 14.35
CA LEU A 359 2.00 -6.84 14.87
C LEU A 359 1.68 -6.96 16.36
N ARG A 360 1.01 -8.04 16.80
CA ARG A 360 0.75 -8.30 18.22
C ARG A 360 2.03 -8.43 19.07
N GLN A 361 3.13 -8.98 18.54
CA GLN A 361 4.41 -9.01 19.27
C GLN A 361 5.08 -7.64 19.32
N GLU A 362 4.97 -6.84 18.26
CA GLU A 362 5.46 -5.46 18.26
C GLU A 362 4.73 -4.62 19.31
N ILE A 363 3.39 -4.69 19.34
CA ILE A 363 2.53 -4.09 20.37
C ILE A 363 2.94 -4.61 21.76
N ASN A 364 3.11 -5.92 21.98
CA ASN A 364 3.59 -6.46 23.27
C ASN A 364 4.95 -5.91 23.71
N ASN A 365 5.86 -5.67 22.77
CA ASN A 365 7.21 -5.19 23.07
C ASN A 365 7.22 -3.67 23.30
N PHE A 366 6.36 -2.92 22.61
CA PHE A 366 6.23 -1.46 22.75
C PHE A 366 5.45 -1.05 24.01
N GLU A 367 4.51 -1.87 24.50
CA GLU A 367 3.76 -1.64 25.75
C GLU A 367 4.69 -1.33 26.95
N VAL A 368 5.87 -1.95 26.97
CA VAL A 368 6.89 -1.77 28.02
C VAL A 368 7.49 -0.35 28.02
N LYS A 369 7.54 0.33 26.87
CA LYS A 369 7.94 1.75 26.77
C LYS A 369 6.85 2.69 27.30
N LEU A 370 5.58 2.36 27.07
CA LEU A 370 4.41 3.16 27.47
C LEU A 370 4.01 3.01 28.94
N SER A 371 4.40 1.91 29.60
CA SER A 371 4.31 1.73 31.06
C SER A 371 5.57 2.24 31.81
N GLY A 372 6.44 2.99 31.13
CA GLY A 372 7.65 3.59 31.70
C GLY A 372 7.40 4.93 32.40
N PRO A 373 8.47 5.62 32.84
CA PRO A 373 8.38 6.96 33.40
C PRO A 373 7.77 7.96 32.42
N VAL A 374 6.93 8.85 32.96
CA VAL A 374 6.08 9.77 32.18
C VAL A 374 6.79 11.12 32.03
N PRO A 375 6.94 11.68 30.82
CA PRO A 375 7.59 12.98 30.59
C PRO A 375 6.71 14.15 31.04
N LYS A 376 7.29 15.16 31.70
CA LYS A 376 6.56 16.37 32.12
C LYS A 376 6.19 17.28 30.95
N ASP A 377 7.20 17.72 30.19
CA ASP A 377 6.99 18.72 29.11
C ASP A 377 6.31 18.14 27.86
N GLY A 378 6.14 16.81 27.80
CA GLY A 378 5.61 16.05 26.66
C GLY A 378 4.37 15.22 26.99
N LEU A 379 3.71 15.53 28.11
CA LEU A 379 2.67 14.72 28.74
C LEU A 379 1.49 14.41 27.82
N GLU A 380 0.93 15.41 27.14
CA GLU A 380 -0.16 15.21 26.15
C GLU A 380 0.23 14.24 25.03
N TRP A 381 1.49 14.27 24.57
CA TRP A 381 1.97 13.38 23.52
C TRP A 381 2.18 11.96 24.05
N PHE A 382 2.71 11.80 25.25
CA PHE A 382 2.84 10.48 25.89
C PHE A 382 1.49 9.81 26.14
N VAL A 383 0.50 10.57 26.64
CA VAL A 383 -0.89 10.13 26.81
C VAL A 383 -1.52 9.78 25.45
N SER A 384 -1.25 10.57 24.41
CA SER A 384 -1.71 10.25 23.05
C SER A 384 -1.08 8.98 22.49
N ALA A 385 0.18 8.69 22.83
CA ALA A 385 0.86 7.47 22.44
C ALA A 385 0.18 6.24 23.07
N GLN A 386 -0.16 6.31 24.36
CA GLN A 386 -0.94 5.29 25.07
C GLN A 386 -2.29 5.03 24.36
N GLN A 387 -3.08 6.07 24.08
CA GLN A 387 -4.37 5.94 23.39
C GLN A 387 -4.24 5.32 22.00
N ARG A 388 -3.29 5.78 21.18
CA ARG A 388 -3.15 5.29 19.80
C ARG A 388 -2.64 3.85 19.79
N PHE A 389 -1.82 3.48 20.77
CA PHE A 389 -1.44 2.09 21.05
C PHE A 389 -2.65 1.24 21.45
N THR A 390 -3.51 1.72 22.33
CA THR A 390 -4.70 0.98 22.79
C THR A 390 -5.66 0.73 21.63
N TYR A 391 -5.87 1.71 20.74
CA TYR A 391 -6.62 1.52 19.50
C TYR A 391 -6.05 0.38 18.63
N ALA A 392 -4.73 0.36 18.42
CA ALA A 392 -4.07 -0.71 17.66
C ALA A 392 -4.21 -2.08 18.34
N ARG A 393 -4.00 -2.13 19.67
CA ARG A 393 -4.13 -3.32 20.52
C ARG A 393 -5.52 -3.95 20.40
N LEU A 394 -6.57 -3.15 20.60
CA LEU A 394 -7.96 -3.62 20.59
C LEU A 394 -8.36 -4.14 19.20
N THR A 395 -7.98 -3.46 18.12
CA THR A 395 -8.28 -3.94 16.75
C THR A 395 -7.57 -5.27 16.44
N VAL A 396 -6.30 -5.45 16.85
CA VAL A 396 -5.58 -6.72 16.65
C VAL A 396 -6.18 -7.85 17.49
N ASP A 397 -6.51 -7.60 18.75
CA ASP A 397 -7.12 -8.62 19.62
C ASP A 397 -8.54 -8.98 19.15
N ARG A 398 -9.30 -8.01 18.62
CA ARG A 398 -10.59 -8.25 17.94
C ARG A 398 -10.42 -9.17 16.73
N LEU A 399 -9.58 -8.82 15.75
CA LEU A 399 -9.32 -9.60 14.53
C LEU A 399 -8.78 -11.02 14.80
N LEU A 400 -8.16 -11.25 15.96
CA LEU A 400 -7.71 -12.58 16.39
C LEU A 400 -8.80 -13.39 17.12
N SER A 401 -9.87 -12.75 17.60
CA SER A 401 -10.99 -13.39 18.31
C SER A 401 -12.24 -13.59 17.44
N GLU A 402 -12.53 -12.70 16.48
CA GLU A 402 -13.75 -12.70 15.65
C GLU A 402 -13.74 -13.71 14.50
N LYS A 403 -12.78 -14.64 14.48
CA LYS A 403 -12.68 -15.73 13.50
C LYS A 403 -13.78 -16.78 13.73
N THR A 404 -14.97 -16.44 13.27
CA THR A 404 -16.17 -17.26 13.37
C THR A 404 -16.08 -18.54 12.53
N VAL A 405 -16.75 -19.57 13.03
CA VAL A 405 -16.84 -20.87 12.35
C VAL A 405 -17.79 -20.73 11.16
N VAL A 406 -17.32 -21.07 9.96
CA VAL A 406 -18.19 -21.22 8.78
C VAL A 406 -19.15 -22.38 9.04
N VAL A 407 -20.45 -22.06 9.14
CA VAL A 407 -21.55 -23.03 9.25
C VAL A 407 -22.34 -23.00 7.95
N ASP A 408 -22.27 -24.10 7.20
CA ASP A 408 -23.15 -24.52 6.10
C ASP A 408 -23.87 -23.42 5.28
N GLY A 409 -23.11 -22.76 4.40
CA GLY A 409 -23.52 -22.67 2.99
C GLY A 409 -24.48 -21.56 2.55
N VAL A 410 -24.04 -20.31 2.62
CA VAL A 410 -24.21 -19.34 1.52
C VAL A 410 -22.83 -18.74 1.24
N ALA A 411 -22.42 -18.66 -0.03
CA ALA A 411 -21.08 -18.24 -0.43
C ALA A 411 -21.13 -17.21 -1.57
N GLU A 412 -21.50 -15.98 -1.20
CA GLU A 412 -21.24 -14.75 -1.95
C GLU A 412 -20.53 -13.78 -0.97
N ASP A 413 -19.68 -12.89 -1.48
CA ASP A 413 -18.91 -11.85 -0.75
C ASP A 413 -17.76 -12.27 0.22
N ASP A 414 -17.17 -13.47 0.05
CA ASP A 414 -15.93 -13.90 0.75
C ASP A 414 -14.79 -12.84 0.69
N VAL A 415 -14.62 -12.20 -0.48
CA VAL A 415 -13.53 -11.23 -0.75
C VAL A 415 -13.75 -9.89 -0.04
N LEU A 416 -14.99 -9.40 0.05
CA LEU A 416 -15.29 -8.13 0.73
C LEU A 416 -15.05 -8.25 2.25
N ILE A 417 -15.36 -9.40 2.84
CA ILE A 417 -15.06 -9.69 4.25
C ILE A 417 -13.55 -9.72 4.48
N ALA A 418 -12.78 -10.33 3.57
CA ALA A 418 -11.31 -10.33 3.65
C ALA A 418 -10.74 -8.91 3.54
N LEU A 419 -11.19 -8.10 2.56
CA LEU A 419 -10.79 -6.70 2.39
C LEU A 419 -11.08 -5.86 3.64
N LYS A 420 -12.25 -6.01 4.27
CA LYS A 420 -12.56 -5.31 5.53
C LYS A 420 -11.60 -5.68 6.66
N ASN A 421 -11.33 -6.98 6.87
CA ASN A 421 -10.38 -7.43 7.88
C ASN A 421 -8.94 -6.92 7.62
N LEU A 422 -8.59 -6.70 6.36
CA LEU A 422 -7.30 -6.14 5.95
C LEU A 422 -7.25 -4.61 6.11
N GLN A 423 -8.37 -3.91 5.93
CA GLN A 423 -8.48 -2.49 6.27
C GLN A 423 -8.36 -2.27 7.79
N ASP A 424 -9.04 -3.10 8.59
CA ASP A 424 -8.90 -3.11 10.06
C ASP A 424 -7.44 -3.38 10.50
N TYR A 425 -6.75 -4.32 9.86
CA TYR A 425 -5.30 -4.53 10.07
C TYR A 425 -4.48 -3.28 9.69
N SER A 426 -4.80 -2.62 8.59
CA SER A 426 -4.10 -1.42 8.10
C SER A 426 -4.33 -0.20 9.02
N PHE A 427 -5.52 -0.08 9.61
CA PHE A 427 -5.80 0.82 10.73
C PHE A 427 -4.92 0.49 11.93
N ALA A 428 -4.80 -0.78 12.33
CA ALA A 428 -4.01 -1.16 13.51
C ALA A 428 -2.50 -0.91 13.33
N VAL A 429 -1.94 -1.15 12.13
CA VAL A 429 -0.57 -0.76 11.79
C VAL A 429 -0.39 0.76 11.90
N SER A 430 -1.27 1.53 11.26
CA SER A 430 -1.16 3.00 11.23
C SER A 430 -1.33 3.63 12.62
N TRP A 431 -2.22 3.10 13.47
CA TRP A 431 -2.38 3.55 14.85
C TRP A 431 -1.15 3.25 15.72
N LEU A 432 -0.48 2.11 15.49
CA LEU A 432 0.76 1.79 16.18
C LEU A 432 1.92 2.70 15.73
N ASP A 433 1.99 3.07 14.45
CA ASP A 433 3.01 4.01 13.96
C ASP A 433 2.82 5.41 14.58
N VAL A 434 1.59 5.96 14.54
CA VAL A 434 1.28 7.24 15.21
C VAL A 434 1.56 7.19 16.72
N SER A 435 1.39 6.03 17.36
CA SER A 435 1.77 5.83 18.76
C SER A 435 3.29 5.95 18.99
N LYS A 436 4.12 5.36 18.11
CA LYS A 436 5.57 5.52 18.15
C LYS A 436 5.97 6.98 17.98
N ASP A 437 5.36 7.69 17.03
CA ASP A 437 5.68 9.10 16.75
C ASP A 437 5.38 10.01 17.94
N PHE A 438 4.21 9.85 18.56
CA PHE A 438 3.85 10.58 19.77
C PHE A 438 4.73 10.24 20.98
N TYR A 439 5.12 8.97 21.14
CA TYR A 439 6.10 8.58 22.14
C TYR A 439 7.46 9.26 21.89
N ASN A 440 7.94 9.25 20.65
CA ASN A 440 9.24 9.81 20.27
C ASN A 440 9.32 11.31 20.55
N ILE A 441 8.30 12.11 20.18
CA ILE A 441 8.29 13.55 20.51
C ILE A 441 8.11 13.82 22.02
N SER A 442 7.43 12.93 22.76
CA SER A 442 7.36 13.02 24.23
C SER A 442 8.71 12.72 24.91
N ALA A 443 9.54 11.89 24.28
CA ALA A 443 10.82 11.44 24.81
C ALA A 443 11.97 12.45 24.63
N GLU A 444 11.76 13.55 23.89
CA GLU A 444 12.78 14.61 23.73
C GLU A 444 13.02 15.44 25.00
N THR A 445 12.14 15.32 25.98
CA THR A 445 12.08 16.09 27.24
C THR A 445 13.24 15.80 28.21
N LYS A 446 13.32 16.58 29.29
CA LYS A 446 14.39 16.50 30.30
C LYS A 446 13.93 15.92 31.64
N ASP A 447 12.69 16.17 32.02
CA ASP A 447 12.11 15.78 33.30
C ASP A 447 11.00 14.74 33.12
N TYR A 448 11.10 13.69 33.93
CA TYR A 448 10.22 12.52 33.93
C TYR A 448 9.77 12.24 35.35
N VAL A 449 8.59 11.69 35.54
CA VAL A 449 8.05 11.25 36.84
C VAL A 449 7.71 9.76 36.80
N ALA A 450 7.55 9.14 37.97
CA ALA A 450 7.05 7.77 38.03
C ALA A 450 5.55 7.73 37.63
N PRO A 451 5.05 6.63 37.03
CA PRO A 451 3.62 6.41 36.86
C PRO A 451 2.86 6.56 38.19
N SER A 452 1.66 7.14 38.13
CA SER A 452 0.95 7.64 39.30
C SER A 452 -0.51 7.20 39.29
N SER A 453 -1.09 6.89 40.45
CA SER A 453 -2.51 6.51 40.58
C SER A 453 -3.41 7.68 41.00
N ILE A 454 -2.92 8.92 40.90
CA ILE A 454 -3.65 10.12 41.40
C ILE A 454 -4.98 10.37 40.69
N PHE A 455 -5.16 9.89 39.46
CA PHE A 455 -6.37 10.06 38.66
C PHE A 455 -7.20 8.78 38.49
N GLU A 456 -6.94 7.74 39.30
CA GLU A 456 -7.73 6.49 39.29
C GLU A 456 -9.22 6.76 39.57
N ALA A 457 -9.53 7.65 40.51
CA ALA A 457 -10.92 8.02 40.81
C ALA A 457 -11.58 8.79 39.65
N ASP A 458 -10.89 9.78 39.08
CA ASP A 458 -11.39 10.62 37.99
C ASP A 458 -11.62 9.81 36.69
N ALA A 459 -10.67 8.94 36.34
CA ALA A 459 -10.80 8.05 35.19
C ALA A 459 -11.98 7.07 35.35
N SER A 460 -12.14 6.46 36.53
CA SER A 460 -13.26 5.55 36.81
C SER A 460 -14.63 6.25 36.75
N ALA A 461 -14.70 7.51 37.20
CA ALA A 461 -15.90 8.33 37.10
C ALA A 461 -16.19 8.69 35.62
N ALA A 462 -15.19 9.16 34.88
CA ALA A 462 -15.34 9.54 33.48
C ALA A 462 -15.77 8.37 32.58
N ILE A 463 -15.22 7.15 32.78
CA ILE A 463 -15.67 5.94 32.06
C ILE A 463 -17.17 5.68 32.32
N SER A 464 -17.60 5.83 33.57
CA SER A 464 -19.00 5.64 33.98
C SER A 464 -19.94 6.68 33.34
N GLU A 465 -19.50 7.94 33.23
CA GLU A 465 -20.24 9.00 32.55
C GLU A 465 -20.26 8.84 31.02
N ALA A 466 -19.16 8.40 30.42
CA ALA A 466 -19.08 8.12 28.98
C ALA A 466 -20.04 7.01 28.57
N GLU A 467 -20.05 5.89 29.30
CA GLU A 467 -21.05 4.84 29.10
C GLU A 467 -22.48 5.36 29.31
N LEU A 468 -22.71 6.21 30.32
CA LEU A 468 -24.04 6.75 30.61
C LEU A 468 -24.52 7.70 29.51
N SER A 469 -23.63 8.45 28.85
CA SER A 469 -24.05 9.29 27.73
C SER A 469 -24.25 8.49 26.45
N TYR A 470 -23.35 7.55 26.13
CA TYR A 470 -23.53 6.62 25.03
C TYR A 470 -24.88 5.87 25.09
N LYS A 471 -25.30 5.43 26.28
CA LYS A 471 -26.59 4.75 26.52
C LYS A 471 -27.84 5.63 26.28
N LYS A 472 -27.71 6.94 26.04
CA LYS A 472 -28.82 7.84 25.66
C LYS A 472 -29.02 7.93 24.14
N LEU A 473 -28.02 7.53 23.35
CA LEU A 473 -28.03 7.67 21.90
C LEU A 473 -29.04 6.69 21.28
N ALA A 474 -29.69 7.10 20.18
CA ALA A 474 -30.69 6.28 19.49
C ALA A 474 -30.06 5.04 18.86
N ALA A 475 -30.84 3.98 18.61
CA ALA A 475 -30.33 2.68 18.13
C ALA A 475 -29.86 2.65 16.65
N GLU A 476 -29.58 3.81 16.05
CA GLU A 476 -29.21 4.00 14.64
C GLU A 476 -27.95 4.90 14.56
N SER A 477 -27.16 4.75 13.48
CA SER A 477 -25.80 5.28 13.22
C SER A 477 -24.62 4.36 13.62
N ASP A 478 -23.52 4.45 12.87
CA ASP A 478 -22.23 3.83 13.20
C ASP A 478 -21.52 4.70 14.25
N ARG A 479 -21.29 4.14 15.44
CA ARG A 479 -20.61 4.79 16.56
C ARG A 479 -19.30 4.12 16.95
N SER A 480 -18.64 3.49 15.98
CA SER A 480 -17.36 2.80 16.15
C SER A 480 -16.31 3.64 16.89
N ASP A 481 -16.16 4.95 16.62
CA ASP A 481 -15.19 5.78 17.37
C ASP A 481 -15.55 5.95 18.85
N ILE A 482 -16.83 6.20 19.17
CA ILE A 482 -17.28 6.41 20.56
C ILE A 482 -17.11 5.11 21.36
N LEU A 483 -17.52 3.97 20.80
CA LEU A 483 -17.30 2.65 21.39
C LEU A 483 -15.81 2.34 21.57
N ARG A 484 -15.01 2.56 20.53
CA ARG A 484 -13.55 2.34 20.55
C ARG A 484 -12.87 3.10 21.69
N ARG A 485 -13.28 4.35 21.94
CA ARG A 485 -12.74 5.17 23.04
C ARG A 485 -13.22 4.71 24.42
N ILE A 486 -14.47 4.28 24.56
CA ILE A 486 -15.00 3.71 25.80
C ILE A 486 -14.23 2.42 26.16
N ASP A 487 -13.99 1.54 25.18
CA ASP A 487 -13.28 0.28 25.42
C ASP A 487 -11.75 0.47 25.51
N SER A 488 -11.20 1.49 24.84
CA SER A 488 -9.84 2.00 25.05
C SER A 488 -9.65 2.43 26.50
N ALA A 489 -10.48 3.35 26.99
CA ALA A 489 -10.39 3.86 28.36
C ALA A 489 -10.46 2.76 29.43
N LYS A 490 -11.29 1.72 29.22
CA LYS A 490 -11.32 0.54 30.10
C LYS A 490 -10.00 -0.24 30.08
N ASN A 491 -9.44 -0.49 28.90
CA ASN A 491 -8.18 -1.24 28.78
C ASN A 491 -6.97 -0.46 29.33
N GLU A 492 -7.02 0.86 29.26
CA GLU A 492 -6.01 1.77 29.84
C GLU A 492 -6.13 1.84 31.36
N PHE A 493 -7.36 1.88 31.88
CA PHE A 493 -7.63 1.76 33.31
C PHE A 493 -7.09 0.44 33.89
N GLU A 494 -7.30 -0.68 33.19
CA GLU A 494 -6.73 -1.99 33.57
C GLU A 494 -5.18 -2.03 33.56
N LYS A 495 -4.53 -1.16 32.78
CA LYS A 495 -3.06 -0.99 32.76
C LYS A 495 -2.54 -0.01 33.81
N GLY A 496 -3.41 0.76 34.47
CA GLY A 496 -3.03 1.87 35.33
C GLY A 496 -2.57 3.11 34.57
N TRP A 497 -2.98 3.27 33.30
CA TRP A 497 -2.74 4.46 32.47
C TRP A 497 -3.91 5.43 32.64
N PHE A 498 -4.10 5.93 33.87
CA PHE A 498 -5.31 6.65 34.26
C PHE A 498 -5.49 7.99 33.51
N GLU A 499 -4.40 8.64 33.11
CA GLU A 499 -4.41 9.85 32.30
C GLU A 499 -5.01 9.60 30.91
N ALA A 500 -4.58 8.52 30.24
CA ALA A 500 -5.10 8.12 28.94
C ALA A 500 -6.57 7.69 29.04
N ALA A 501 -6.88 6.86 30.04
CA ALA A 501 -8.24 6.40 30.33
C ALA A 501 -9.20 7.57 30.58
N TRP A 502 -8.77 8.59 31.34
CA TRP A 502 -9.57 9.77 31.60
C TRP A 502 -9.82 10.59 30.34
N VAL A 503 -8.77 10.89 29.56
CA VAL A 503 -8.87 11.68 28.33
C VAL A 503 -9.74 10.98 27.27
N ASP A 504 -9.63 9.66 27.11
CA ASP A 504 -10.43 8.93 26.11
C ASP A 504 -11.89 8.78 26.55
N ALA A 505 -12.14 8.60 27.85
CA ALA A 505 -13.48 8.59 28.40
C ALA A 505 -14.19 9.96 28.25
N VAL A 506 -13.54 11.08 28.60
CA VAL A 506 -14.17 12.40 28.35
C VAL A 506 -14.31 12.69 26.86
N SER A 507 -13.42 12.20 26.01
CA SER A 507 -13.58 12.31 24.54
C SER A 507 -14.82 11.56 24.05
N ALA A 508 -15.03 10.32 24.50
CA ALA A 508 -16.22 9.54 24.16
C ALA A 508 -17.51 10.19 24.69
N LYS A 509 -17.48 10.72 25.91
CA LYS A 509 -18.58 11.47 26.51
C LYS A 509 -18.89 12.73 25.69
N ALA A 510 -17.87 13.51 25.31
CA ALA A 510 -18.02 14.75 24.54
C ALA A 510 -18.58 14.50 23.13
N LEU A 511 -18.15 13.44 22.45
CA LEU A 511 -18.73 13.01 21.18
C LEU A 511 -20.20 12.58 21.33
N SER A 512 -20.53 11.83 22.39
CA SER A 512 -21.91 11.43 22.69
C SER A 512 -22.79 12.65 22.99
N ASP A 513 -22.30 13.59 23.81
CA ASP A 513 -23.01 14.81 24.16
C ASP A 513 -23.21 15.73 22.93
N SER A 514 -22.25 15.78 22.00
CA SER A 514 -22.37 16.50 20.72
C SER A 514 -23.39 15.87 19.76
N GLU A 515 -23.46 14.53 19.67
CA GLU A 515 -24.47 13.85 18.86
C GLU A 515 -25.89 14.12 19.43
N LEU A 516 -26.04 14.09 20.76
CA LEU A 516 -27.29 14.51 21.43
C LEU A 516 -27.62 16.00 21.18
N ALA A 517 -26.61 16.87 21.19
CA ALA A 517 -26.77 18.31 21.02
C ALA A 517 -27.02 18.74 19.56
N SER A 518 -26.67 17.91 18.57
CA SER A 518 -26.91 18.19 17.14
C SER A 518 -28.09 17.42 16.54
N SER A 519 -28.55 16.35 17.19
CA SER A 519 -29.68 15.52 16.76
C SER A 519 -30.96 16.34 16.51
N GLY A 520 -31.38 16.41 15.25
CA GLY A 520 -32.63 17.06 14.83
C GLY A 520 -32.59 18.59 14.76
N ILE A 521 -31.41 19.22 14.91
CA ILE A 521 -31.26 20.68 14.81
C ILE A 521 -31.06 21.11 13.35
N GLY A 522 -31.74 22.19 12.95
CA GLY A 522 -31.60 22.78 11.61
C GLY A 522 -30.26 23.52 11.42
N ASN A 523 -29.81 23.60 10.17
CA ASN A 523 -28.51 24.16 9.76
C ASN A 523 -28.13 25.47 10.48
N GLU A 524 -29.04 26.46 10.51
CA GLU A 524 -28.73 27.77 11.11
C GLU A 524 -28.57 27.74 12.63
N ASP A 525 -29.35 26.89 13.32
CA ASP A 525 -29.25 26.76 14.78
C ASP A 525 -28.04 25.91 15.18
N LEU A 526 -27.70 24.91 14.36
CA LEU A 526 -26.46 24.15 14.50
C LEU A 526 -25.22 25.03 14.31
N ALA A 527 -25.25 25.96 13.35
CA ALA A 527 -24.19 26.96 13.16
C ALA A 527 -24.06 27.93 14.34
N LYS A 528 -25.19 28.37 14.94
CA LYS A 528 -25.20 29.20 16.16
C LYS A 528 -24.63 28.44 17.37
N SER A 529 -24.97 27.15 17.53
CA SER A 529 -24.41 26.29 18.57
C SER A 529 -22.91 26.13 18.39
N LEU A 530 -22.43 25.76 17.20
CA LEU A 530 -20.99 25.65 16.91
C LEU A 530 -20.25 26.96 17.17
N GLN A 531 -20.77 28.10 16.72
CA GLN A 531 -20.18 29.41 17.00
C GLN A 531 -20.13 29.72 18.52
N THR A 532 -21.14 29.31 19.28
CA THR A 532 -21.19 29.49 20.74
C THR A 532 -20.11 28.66 21.43
N GLU A 533 -19.96 27.38 21.08
CA GLU A 533 -18.96 26.51 21.71
C GLU A 533 -17.52 26.85 21.28
N ILE A 534 -17.31 27.35 20.06
CA ILE A 534 -16.03 27.93 19.63
C ILE A 534 -15.67 29.13 20.53
N LEU A 535 -16.60 30.03 20.81
CA LEU A 535 -16.36 31.18 21.69
C LEU A 535 -16.11 30.76 23.16
N ASN A 536 -16.80 29.72 23.63
CA ASN A 536 -16.56 29.12 24.96
C ASN A 536 -15.14 28.53 25.06
N ALA A 537 -14.74 27.71 24.08
CA ALA A 537 -13.43 27.09 24.01
C ALA A 537 -12.31 28.11 23.80
N GLU A 538 -12.48 29.12 22.94
CA GLU A 538 -11.54 30.24 22.75
C GLU A 538 -11.28 30.98 24.07
N LYS A 539 -12.34 31.31 24.81
CA LYS A 539 -12.21 32.00 26.09
C LYS A 539 -11.45 31.13 27.10
N LYS A 540 -11.83 29.86 27.26
CA LYS A 540 -11.15 28.96 28.19
C LYS A 540 -9.68 28.77 27.82
N LEU A 541 -9.34 28.62 26.54
CA LEU A 541 -7.94 28.55 26.07
C LEU A 541 -7.15 29.85 26.26
N ALA A 542 -7.81 31.01 26.29
CA ALA A 542 -7.16 32.29 26.59
C ALA A 542 -6.92 32.50 28.10
N ASP A 543 -7.77 31.91 28.96
CA ASP A 543 -7.59 31.88 30.42
C ASP A 543 -6.59 30.77 30.85
N ALA A 544 -6.29 29.80 29.98
CA ALA A 544 -5.47 28.62 30.26
C ALA A 544 -3.94 28.85 30.23
N ASN A 545 -3.19 27.88 30.77
CA ASN A 545 -1.72 27.87 30.67
C ASN A 545 -1.24 27.67 29.23
N SER A 546 -0.26 28.49 28.81
CA SER A 546 0.34 28.44 27.47
C SER A 546 1.15 27.16 27.24
N GLY A 547 0.50 26.14 26.69
CA GLY A 547 1.13 24.85 26.37
C GLY A 547 0.20 23.83 25.72
N ILE A 548 -1.10 23.85 26.07
CA ILE A 548 -2.05 22.78 25.73
C ILE A 548 -2.25 22.66 24.20
N GLY A 549 -1.89 21.50 23.68
CA GLY A 549 -1.86 21.18 22.25
C GLY A 549 -3.21 20.74 21.70
N TRP A 550 -3.83 19.72 22.30
CA TRP A 550 -5.00 19.06 21.68
C TRP A 550 -6.25 19.93 21.66
N ALA A 551 -6.52 20.68 22.72
CA ALA A 551 -7.63 21.63 22.74
C ALA A 551 -7.49 22.67 21.61
N SER A 552 -6.31 23.27 21.45
CA SER A 552 -6.00 24.20 20.36
C SER A 552 -6.20 23.56 18.97
N LEU A 553 -5.68 22.35 18.78
CA LEU A 553 -5.80 21.57 17.54
C LEU A 553 -7.25 21.23 17.17
N TYR A 554 -8.09 20.89 18.16
CA TYR A 554 -9.52 20.62 17.96
C TYR A 554 -10.30 21.92 17.69
N LEU A 555 -9.98 23.01 18.38
CA LEU A 555 -10.62 24.32 18.17
C LEU A 555 -10.37 24.87 16.76
N ASP A 556 -9.14 24.80 16.26
CA ASP A 556 -8.83 25.26 14.90
C ASP A 556 -9.53 24.41 13.83
N HIS A 557 -9.74 23.11 14.08
CA HIS A 557 -10.55 22.25 13.21
C HIS A 557 -12.07 22.55 13.34
N ALA A 558 -12.57 22.86 14.54
CA ALA A 558 -13.96 23.31 14.73
C ALA A 558 -14.24 24.60 13.93
N LYS A 559 -13.31 25.55 13.93
CA LYS A 559 -13.35 26.77 13.12
C LYS A 559 -13.33 26.48 11.61
N TYR A 560 -12.45 25.58 11.15
CA TYR A 560 -12.44 25.10 9.76
C TYR A 560 -13.83 24.58 9.34
N PHE A 561 -14.46 23.76 10.18
CA PHE A 561 -15.78 23.22 9.88
C PHE A 561 -16.93 24.24 9.97
N LEU A 562 -16.82 25.27 10.82
CA LEU A 562 -17.77 26.39 10.80
C LEU A 562 -17.69 27.14 9.45
N SER A 563 -16.47 27.41 8.96
CA SER A 563 -16.27 28.06 7.66
C SER A 563 -16.71 27.17 6.49
N ALA A 564 -16.37 25.87 6.51
CA ALA A 564 -16.83 24.90 5.51
C ALA A 564 -18.36 24.77 5.50
N GLY A 565 -18.98 24.70 6.69
CA GLY A 565 -20.43 24.69 6.87
C GLY A 565 -21.10 25.93 6.27
N GLY A 566 -20.55 27.12 6.53
CA GLY A 566 -21.00 28.36 5.92
C GLY A 566 -20.85 28.39 4.40
N TYR A 567 -19.70 27.93 3.88
CA TYR A 567 -19.44 27.82 2.44
C TYR A 567 -20.45 26.90 1.74
N TYR A 568 -20.67 25.70 2.28
CA TYR A 568 -21.60 24.74 1.68
C TYR A 568 -23.08 25.05 1.91
N LYS A 569 -23.45 26.07 2.72
CA LYS A 569 -24.85 26.29 3.15
C LYS A 569 -25.83 26.37 1.97
N GLU A 570 -25.53 27.22 1.00
CA GLU A 570 -26.37 27.47 -0.19
C GLU A 570 -25.98 26.57 -1.38
N LEU A 571 -24.96 25.71 -1.21
CA LEU A 571 -24.41 24.83 -2.26
C LEU A 571 -24.88 23.37 -2.07
N GLN A 572 -24.63 22.80 -0.89
CA GLN A 572 -25.00 21.44 -0.50
C GLN A 572 -25.41 21.41 0.97
N ALA A 573 -26.71 21.54 1.23
CA ALA A 573 -27.26 21.55 2.60
C ALA A 573 -26.79 20.36 3.45
N ASN A 574 -26.69 19.15 2.87
CA ASN A 574 -26.20 17.96 3.58
C ASN A 574 -24.71 18.05 3.93
N ARG A 575 -23.85 18.53 3.00
CA ARG A 575 -22.41 18.71 3.24
C ARG A 575 -22.16 19.83 4.26
N SER A 576 -23.00 20.86 4.23
CA SER A 576 -23.03 21.93 5.24
C SER A 576 -23.40 21.40 6.63
N ILE A 577 -24.50 20.67 6.77
CA ILE A 577 -24.94 20.06 8.04
C ILE A 577 -23.85 19.12 8.59
N SER A 578 -23.34 18.20 7.77
CA SER A 578 -22.27 17.27 8.16
C SER A 578 -20.99 18.00 8.61
N SER A 579 -20.61 19.08 7.93
CA SER A 579 -19.51 19.96 8.34
C SER A 579 -19.77 20.56 9.72
N LEU A 580 -20.94 21.18 9.93
CA LEU A 580 -21.30 21.81 11.19
C LEU A 580 -21.42 20.81 12.36
N GLN A 581 -21.92 19.59 12.11
CA GLN A 581 -21.94 18.50 13.10
C GLN A 581 -20.53 18.05 13.49
N SER A 582 -19.64 17.89 12.51
CA SER A 582 -18.23 17.56 12.73
C SER A 582 -17.51 18.66 13.52
N GLY A 583 -17.81 19.93 13.20
CA GLY A 583 -17.30 21.09 13.92
C GLY A 583 -17.79 21.15 15.38
N LEU A 584 -19.07 20.87 15.64
CA LEU A 584 -19.62 20.84 17.00
C LEU A 584 -18.93 19.78 17.86
N SER A 585 -18.76 18.58 17.31
CA SER A 585 -18.02 17.49 17.96
C SER A 585 -16.58 17.86 18.28
N LEU A 586 -15.93 18.66 17.44
CA LEU A 586 -14.58 19.17 17.68
C LEU A 586 -14.53 20.31 18.71
N ALA A 587 -15.56 21.16 18.79
CA ALA A 587 -15.67 22.15 19.87
C ALA A 587 -15.88 21.45 21.24
N TYR A 588 -16.74 20.43 21.28
CA TYR A 588 -16.96 19.58 22.46
C TYR A 588 -15.67 18.82 22.87
N LEU A 589 -14.92 18.26 21.91
CA LEU A 589 -13.60 17.67 22.17
C LEU A 589 -12.58 18.69 22.67
N SER A 590 -12.55 19.90 22.09
CA SER A 590 -11.65 20.98 22.52
C SER A 590 -11.87 21.33 23.99
N GLU A 591 -13.12 21.59 24.39
CA GLU A 591 -13.45 21.99 25.75
C GLU A 591 -13.20 20.86 26.78
N SER A 592 -13.63 19.64 26.48
CA SER A 592 -13.46 18.48 27.38
C SER A 592 -11.99 18.07 27.56
N THR A 593 -11.20 18.10 26.47
CA THR A 593 -9.77 17.79 26.53
C THR A 593 -9.01 18.88 27.29
N LEU A 594 -9.38 20.15 27.14
CA LEU A 594 -8.76 21.27 27.87
C LEU A 594 -8.84 21.07 29.38
N GLU A 595 -10.06 20.85 29.92
CA GLU A 595 -10.28 20.74 31.36
C GLU A 595 -9.50 19.58 32.00
N VAL A 596 -9.36 18.45 31.29
CA VAL A 596 -8.60 17.30 31.76
C VAL A 596 -7.09 17.53 31.61
N SER A 597 -6.61 18.05 30.47
CA SER A 597 -5.20 18.37 30.25
C SER A 597 -4.68 19.39 31.28
N GLU A 598 -5.45 20.42 31.64
CA GLU A 598 -5.07 21.38 32.70
C GLU A 598 -4.82 20.69 34.05
N LYS A 599 -5.78 19.88 34.51
CA LYS A 599 -5.68 19.17 35.80
C LYS A 599 -4.49 18.22 35.83
N ILE A 600 -4.30 17.46 34.74
CA ILE A 600 -3.20 16.51 34.57
C ILE A 600 -1.85 17.24 34.59
N ILE A 601 -1.66 18.28 33.76
CA ILE A 601 -0.41 19.06 33.67
C ILE A 601 -0.09 19.75 35.00
N VAL A 602 -1.08 20.37 35.66
CA VAL A 602 -0.87 21.04 36.95
C VAL A 602 -0.42 20.06 38.01
N ALA A 603 -1.05 18.88 38.14
CA ALA A 603 -0.63 17.87 39.11
C ALA A 603 0.77 17.31 38.79
N TYR A 604 1.04 16.96 37.53
CA TYR A 604 2.33 16.43 37.10
C TYR A 604 3.48 17.43 37.27
N SER A 605 3.21 18.74 37.15
CA SER A 605 4.22 19.77 37.41
C SER A 605 4.79 19.67 38.84
N ALA A 606 3.96 19.32 39.82
CA ALA A 606 4.28 19.30 41.24
C ALA A 606 4.92 17.99 41.75
N LEU A 607 4.92 16.91 40.95
CA LEU A 607 5.54 15.63 41.30
C LEU A 607 7.08 15.70 41.25
N GLU A 608 7.78 14.89 42.06
CA GLU A 608 9.25 14.80 42.02
C GLU A 608 9.75 14.07 40.76
N SER A 609 10.81 14.59 40.13
CA SER A 609 11.42 13.97 38.95
C SER A 609 12.20 12.70 39.31
N VAL A 610 12.10 11.66 38.47
CA VAL A 610 12.90 10.43 38.63
C VAL A 610 14.38 10.67 38.35
N LYS A 611 15.23 9.77 38.87
CA LYS A 611 16.68 9.85 38.75
C LYS A 611 17.15 9.60 37.32
N GLU A 612 18.33 10.12 36.99
CA GLU A 612 18.90 10.05 35.63
C GLU A 612 19.10 8.60 35.14
N ASP A 613 19.40 7.65 36.04
CA ASP A 613 19.52 6.22 35.76
C ASP A 613 18.17 5.51 35.51
N GLN A 614 17.06 6.20 35.75
CA GLN A 614 15.70 5.69 35.55
C GLN A 614 15.00 6.33 34.34
N LYS A 615 15.56 7.39 33.74
CA LYS A 615 14.98 8.03 32.54
C LYS A 615 15.09 7.12 31.32
N PRO A 616 14.14 7.17 30.36
CA PRO A 616 14.24 6.40 29.13
C PRO A 616 15.49 6.81 28.33
N VAL A 617 16.22 5.82 27.81
CA VAL A 617 17.39 6.06 26.97
C VAL A 617 16.93 6.64 25.64
N LYS A 618 17.47 7.80 25.25
CA LYS A 618 17.17 8.42 23.96
C LYS A 618 17.70 7.57 22.81
N GLU A 619 16.78 6.88 22.14
CA GLU A 619 16.95 6.46 20.76
C GLU A 619 17.05 7.73 19.91
N GLY A 620 18.26 8.04 19.44
CA GLY A 620 18.45 9.17 18.53
C GLY A 620 17.81 8.88 17.17
N THR A 621 17.38 9.93 16.47
CA THR A 621 16.90 9.88 15.08
C THR A 621 18.03 9.55 14.11
N ALA A 622 18.48 8.30 14.16
CA ALA A 622 19.45 7.75 13.24
C ALA A 622 18.76 7.48 11.90
N ASN A 623 19.19 8.19 10.85
CA ASN A 623 19.09 7.66 9.50
C ASN A 623 19.80 6.30 9.50
N GLU A 624 19.08 5.19 9.36
CA GLU A 624 19.67 3.86 9.51
C GLU A 624 20.79 3.61 8.48
N PRO A 625 22.04 3.35 8.91
CA PRO A 625 23.06 2.85 8.01
C PRO A 625 22.84 1.34 7.81
N PRO A 626 22.85 0.81 6.57
CA PRO A 626 22.49 -0.58 6.31
C PRO A 626 23.51 -1.56 6.89
N TYR A 627 23.15 -2.25 7.98
CA TYR A 627 24.03 -3.16 8.72
C TYR A 627 24.23 -4.53 8.06
N TYR A 628 25.03 -4.54 6.98
CA TYR A 628 25.82 -5.72 6.64
C TYR A 628 26.99 -5.85 7.62
N ILE A 629 26.89 -6.73 8.64
CA ILE A 629 27.98 -7.51 9.27
C ILE A 629 27.39 -8.35 10.42
N GLY A 630 27.52 -9.69 10.35
CA GLY A 630 27.03 -10.60 11.40
C GLY A 630 27.08 -12.10 11.07
N ILE A 631 27.21 -12.45 9.79
CA ILE A 631 26.99 -13.82 9.27
C ILE A 631 28.07 -14.86 9.67
N LEU A 632 29.27 -14.44 10.08
CA LEU A 632 30.48 -15.28 9.92
C LEU A 632 30.88 -16.17 11.13
N ILE A 633 30.25 -16.01 12.30
CA ILE A 633 30.67 -16.71 13.54
C ILE A 633 29.62 -17.74 14.03
N LEU A 634 28.34 -17.53 13.76
CA LEU A 634 27.23 -18.35 14.28
C LEU A 634 27.24 -19.82 13.81
N GLY A 635 28.15 -20.22 12.93
CA GLY A 635 28.29 -21.63 12.57
C GLY A 635 29.20 -22.48 13.50
N LEU A 636 29.73 -22.00 14.66
CA LEU A 636 30.82 -22.67 15.45
C LEU A 636 30.62 -23.59 16.77
N MET A 637 29.45 -24.23 17.14
CA MET A 637 29.02 -25.36 18.13
C MET A 637 27.94 -26.66 18.02
N ILE A 638 26.89 -27.22 17.23
CA ILE A 638 26.36 -27.59 15.76
C ILE A 638 26.40 -29.08 15.59
N VAL A 639 26.68 -29.54 14.35
CA VAL A 639 26.44 -30.92 13.89
C VAL A 639 27.13 -31.96 14.78
N LEU A 640 28.04 -31.54 15.66
CA LEU A 640 28.50 -32.27 16.86
C LEU A 640 27.36 -32.84 17.75
N VAL A 641 26.20 -32.18 17.85
CA VAL A 641 25.05 -32.57 18.68
C VAL A 641 23.76 -32.84 17.89
N LEU A 642 23.64 -32.42 16.61
CA LEU A 642 22.68 -33.08 15.70
C LEU A 642 22.95 -34.60 15.63
N LEU A 643 24.23 -34.98 15.74
CA LEU A 643 24.69 -36.38 15.87
C LEU A 643 24.19 -37.10 17.15
N LEU A 644 23.83 -36.37 18.21
CA LEU A 644 23.37 -36.95 19.48
C LEU A 644 21.85 -37.04 19.60
N ILE A 645 21.10 -36.17 18.91
CA ILE A 645 19.63 -36.12 18.98
C ILE A 645 18.99 -37.24 18.14
N PHE A 646 19.62 -37.56 16.99
CA PHE A 646 19.14 -38.57 16.02
C PHE A 646 18.91 -39.97 16.62
N LEU A 647 19.60 -40.32 17.72
CA LEU A 647 19.57 -41.66 18.32
C LEU A 647 18.38 -41.96 19.25
N PHE A 648 17.59 -40.95 19.66
CA PHE A 648 16.53 -41.12 20.68
C PHE A 648 15.09 -40.93 20.17
N GLY A 649 14.89 -40.57 18.90
CA GLY A 649 13.58 -40.18 18.36
C GLY A 649 12.72 -41.31 17.78
N THR A 650 12.29 -42.31 18.58
CA THR A 650 11.29 -43.31 18.11
C THR A 650 10.34 -43.83 19.21
N MET A 651 9.13 -43.26 19.34
CA MET A 651 7.83 -43.95 19.62
C MET A 651 6.64 -42.94 19.59
N LYS A 652 5.38 -43.39 19.78
CA LYS A 652 4.15 -42.77 19.21
C LYS A 652 3.09 -42.23 20.21
N GLN A 653 2.17 -41.41 19.65
CA GLN A 653 0.82 -40.97 20.12
C GLN A 653 0.78 -39.78 21.11
N GLY A 654 -0.26 -38.92 21.13
CA GLY A 654 -1.37 -38.75 20.16
C GLY A 654 -2.48 -37.78 20.63
N LYS A 655 -2.92 -36.85 19.76
CA LYS A 655 -3.94 -35.78 19.96
C LYS A 655 -3.66 -34.73 21.06
N ALA A 656 -4.29 -33.55 20.91
CA ALA A 656 -4.40 -32.45 21.89
C ALA A 656 -3.09 -31.77 22.39
N ARG A 657 -2.10 -31.52 21.51
CA ARG A 657 -1.02 -30.52 21.75
C ARG A 657 -0.57 -29.82 20.47
N HIS A 658 -1.04 -28.60 20.22
CA HIS A 658 -0.43 -27.65 19.28
C HIS A 658 -0.30 -26.27 19.93
N PHE A 659 0.57 -25.41 19.38
CA PHE A 659 1.06 -24.15 19.96
C PHE A 659 1.82 -24.29 21.29
N THR A 660 2.93 -25.02 21.26
CA THR A 660 3.88 -25.11 22.38
C THR A 660 4.78 -23.87 22.49
N VAL A 661 5.47 -23.50 21.40
CA VAL A 661 6.45 -22.38 21.36
C VAL A 661 5.85 -21.03 21.75
N MET A 662 4.68 -20.67 21.21
CA MET A 662 4.08 -19.35 21.50
C MET A 662 3.70 -19.23 22.99
N ARG A 663 3.38 -20.36 23.63
CA ARG A 663 3.12 -20.43 25.07
C ARG A 663 4.41 -20.29 25.87
N GLU A 664 5.49 -20.94 25.45
CA GLU A 664 6.80 -20.82 26.10
C GLU A 664 7.43 -19.42 25.94
N ILE A 665 7.25 -18.76 24.79
CA ILE A 665 7.59 -17.33 24.60
C ILE A 665 6.83 -16.45 25.61
N ALA A 666 5.52 -16.66 25.76
CA ALA A 666 4.70 -15.91 26.72
C ALA A 666 5.05 -16.24 28.20
N GLU A 667 5.38 -17.49 28.50
CA GLU A 667 5.85 -17.93 29.82
C GLU A 667 7.22 -17.32 30.15
N LEU A 668 8.17 -17.25 29.21
CA LEU A 668 9.44 -16.54 29.40
C LEU A 668 9.28 -15.03 29.58
N LYS A 669 8.46 -14.35 28.75
CA LYS A 669 8.20 -12.91 28.91
C LYS A 669 7.57 -12.63 30.29
N ARG A 670 6.66 -13.48 30.76
CA ARG A 670 6.07 -13.41 32.12
C ARG A 670 7.09 -13.66 33.23
N ASP A 671 7.94 -14.67 33.10
CA ASP A 671 8.98 -14.98 34.10
C ASP A 671 10.00 -13.85 34.26
N ILE A 672 10.35 -13.16 33.16
CA ILE A 672 11.21 -11.98 33.19
C ILE A 672 10.55 -10.85 34.00
N LEU A 673 9.26 -10.56 33.75
CA LEU A 673 8.49 -9.58 34.54
C LEU A 673 8.41 -9.94 36.03
N VAL A 674 8.33 -11.24 36.37
CA VAL A 674 8.36 -11.71 37.76
C VAL A 674 9.74 -11.50 38.41
N LEU A 675 10.84 -11.69 37.68
CA LEU A 675 12.19 -11.38 38.17
C LEU A 675 12.38 -9.87 38.39
N ASP A 676 11.88 -9.05 37.46
CA ASP A 676 11.94 -7.58 37.56
C ASP A 676 11.20 -7.09 38.81
N LYS A 677 10.00 -7.62 39.06
CA LYS A 677 9.25 -7.34 40.30
C LYS A 677 10.00 -7.83 41.55
N GLN A 678 10.60 -9.03 41.52
CA GLN A 678 11.36 -9.56 42.66
C GLN A 678 12.61 -8.72 42.99
N LEU A 679 13.25 -8.10 42.00
CA LEU A 679 14.35 -7.17 42.23
C LEU A 679 13.87 -5.88 42.90
N LEU A 680 12.80 -5.27 42.37
CA LEU A 680 12.20 -4.05 42.92
C LEU A 680 11.68 -4.24 44.36
N GLU A 681 11.17 -5.44 44.68
CA GLU A 681 10.76 -5.82 46.03
C GLU A 681 11.93 -6.24 46.95
N GLY A 682 13.18 -6.17 46.48
CA GLY A 682 14.39 -6.54 47.26
C GLY A 682 14.53 -8.03 47.59
N LYS A 683 13.79 -8.90 46.89
CA LYS A 683 13.69 -10.35 47.20
C LYS A 683 14.78 -11.21 46.55
N ILE A 684 15.56 -10.64 45.62
CA ILE A 684 16.69 -11.28 44.94
C ILE A 684 17.88 -10.31 44.85
N SER A 685 19.10 -10.84 44.80
CA SER A 685 20.31 -10.02 44.62
C SER A 685 20.47 -9.58 43.15
N ASN A 686 21.12 -8.44 42.90
CA ASN A 686 21.40 -7.97 41.54
C ASN A 686 22.13 -9.06 40.72
N GLY A 687 23.13 -9.74 41.30
CA GLY A 687 23.87 -10.80 40.60
C GLY A 687 23.06 -12.08 40.32
N ASP A 688 22.08 -12.42 41.16
CA ASP A 688 21.10 -13.47 40.87
C ASP A 688 20.14 -13.05 39.76
N TYR A 689 19.67 -11.80 39.82
CA TYR A 689 18.75 -11.20 38.85
C TYR A 689 19.38 -11.13 37.46
N ASP A 690 20.56 -10.51 37.33
CA ASP A 690 21.25 -10.32 36.05
C ASP A 690 21.46 -11.66 35.33
N LYS A 691 21.89 -12.68 36.09
CA LYS A 691 22.06 -14.04 35.61
C LYS A 691 20.76 -14.66 35.14
N ARG A 692 19.71 -14.69 35.99
CA ARG A 692 18.41 -15.31 35.67
C ARG A 692 17.71 -14.59 34.51
N LYS A 693 17.83 -13.27 34.42
CA LYS A 693 17.28 -12.46 33.33
C LYS A 693 18.05 -12.65 32.02
N SER A 694 19.38 -12.80 32.09
CA SER A 694 20.20 -13.16 30.92
C SER A 694 19.83 -14.55 30.38
N ASP A 695 19.77 -15.57 31.24
CA ASP A 695 19.44 -16.95 30.84
C ASP A 695 18.04 -17.04 30.19
N LYS A 696 17.06 -16.26 30.68
CA LYS A 696 15.70 -16.21 30.11
C LYS A 696 15.57 -15.34 28.86
N ARG A 697 16.30 -14.22 28.75
CA ARG A 697 16.34 -13.41 27.51
C ARG A 697 16.95 -14.22 26.37
N GLU A 698 18.07 -14.89 26.59
CA GLU A 698 18.72 -15.67 25.55
C GLU A 698 17.84 -16.86 25.07
N ALA A 699 17.02 -17.43 25.96
CA ALA A 699 16.02 -18.44 25.61
C ALA A 699 14.84 -17.87 24.81
N LEU A 700 14.45 -16.62 25.08
CA LEU A 700 13.41 -15.89 24.35
C LEU A 700 13.89 -15.51 22.94
N ASP A 701 15.07 -14.90 22.82
CA ASP A 701 15.68 -14.49 21.55
C ASP A 701 15.82 -15.69 20.60
N PHE A 702 16.22 -16.83 21.15
CA PHE A 702 16.26 -18.11 20.44
C PHE A 702 14.89 -18.52 19.88
N LEU A 703 13.84 -18.56 20.70
CA LEU A 703 12.52 -18.97 20.25
C LEU A 703 11.91 -17.98 19.25
N GLU A 704 12.19 -16.67 19.37
CA GLU A 704 11.74 -15.68 18.39
C GLU A 704 12.49 -15.78 17.05
N GLU A 705 13.74 -16.25 17.02
CA GLU A 705 14.46 -16.55 15.77
C GLU A 705 13.97 -17.84 15.09
N GLU A 706 13.78 -18.94 15.83
CA GLU A 706 13.21 -20.18 15.25
C GLU A 706 11.77 -19.95 14.75
N ARG A 707 11.01 -19.08 15.43
CA ARG A 707 9.70 -18.58 14.99
C ARG A 707 9.83 -17.93 13.61
N LYS A 708 10.63 -16.87 13.46
CA LYS A 708 10.85 -16.17 12.17
C LYS A 708 11.29 -17.14 11.07
N ASP A 709 12.22 -18.05 11.37
CA ASP A 709 12.77 -18.96 10.37
C ASP A 709 11.82 -20.13 10.01
N MET A 710 10.80 -20.41 10.83
CA MET A 710 9.65 -21.23 10.42
C MET A 710 8.69 -20.44 9.53
N LEU A 711 8.44 -19.16 9.83
CA LEU A 711 7.54 -18.31 9.04
C LEU A 711 8.05 -18.10 7.61
N ARG A 712 9.37 -17.96 7.41
CA ARG A 712 9.98 -17.86 6.07
C ARG A 712 9.61 -19.03 5.15
N HIS A 713 9.71 -20.27 5.64
CA HIS A 713 9.32 -21.44 4.85
C HIS A 713 7.81 -21.57 4.67
N MET A 714 7.00 -21.08 5.63
CA MET A 714 5.54 -21.03 5.45
C MET A 714 5.12 -20.04 4.36
N TYR A 715 5.77 -18.87 4.28
CA TYR A 715 5.54 -17.88 3.24
C TYR A 715 5.90 -18.43 1.85
N VAL A 716 7.11 -18.98 1.69
CA VAL A 716 7.57 -19.57 0.42
C VAL A 716 6.74 -20.81 0.03
N ALA A 717 6.17 -21.53 1.01
CA ALA A 717 5.22 -22.60 0.72
C ALA A 717 3.86 -22.09 0.19
N ASP A 718 3.27 -21.02 0.76
CA ASP A 718 1.99 -20.48 0.24
C ASP A 718 2.16 -19.79 -1.12
N ASP A 719 3.33 -19.19 -1.37
CA ASP A 719 3.77 -18.68 -2.69
C ASP A 719 3.80 -19.82 -3.74
N TYR A 720 4.54 -20.91 -3.47
CA TYR A 720 4.56 -22.08 -4.35
C TYR A 720 3.19 -22.75 -4.50
N SER A 721 2.34 -22.76 -3.46
CA SER A 721 0.97 -23.28 -3.58
C SER A 721 0.14 -22.42 -4.53
N SER A 722 0.24 -21.10 -4.40
CA SER A 722 -0.52 -20.15 -5.21
C SER A 722 -0.07 -20.18 -6.69
N GLU A 723 1.23 -20.38 -6.98
CA GLU A 723 1.70 -20.68 -8.34
C GLU A 723 1.11 -22.00 -8.89
N ILE A 724 1.06 -23.08 -8.09
CA ILE A 724 0.52 -24.39 -8.49
C ILE A 724 -0.97 -24.26 -8.88
N ASP A 725 -1.73 -23.49 -8.11
CA ASP A 725 -3.15 -23.30 -8.34
C ASP A 725 -3.37 -22.44 -9.60
N SER A 726 -2.61 -21.34 -9.78
CA SER A 726 -2.61 -20.55 -11.03
C SER A 726 -2.28 -21.39 -12.28
N TYR A 727 -1.26 -22.27 -12.23
CA TYR A 727 -0.99 -23.19 -13.35
C TYR A 727 -2.12 -24.22 -13.55
N SER A 728 -2.83 -24.61 -12.50
CA SER A 728 -3.97 -25.54 -12.59
C SER A 728 -5.19 -24.89 -13.24
N GLU A 729 -5.43 -23.61 -12.98
CA GLU A 729 -6.46 -22.79 -13.63
C GLU A 729 -6.09 -22.47 -15.08
N ARG A 730 -4.83 -22.15 -15.37
CA ARG A 730 -4.31 -22.03 -16.75
C ARG A 730 -4.53 -23.30 -17.55
N ILE A 731 -4.38 -24.49 -16.94
CA ILE A 731 -4.76 -25.78 -17.54
C ILE A 731 -6.28 -25.89 -17.77
N SER A 732 -7.12 -25.34 -16.89
CA SER A 732 -8.58 -25.30 -17.04
C SER A 732 -9.01 -24.42 -18.22
N GLY A 733 -8.47 -23.20 -18.31
CA GLY A 733 -8.65 -22.28 -19.44
C GLY A 733 -8.16 -22.88 -20.76
N LEU A 734 -6.97 -23.49 -20.77
CA LEU A 734 -6.43 -24.19 -21.93
C LEU A 734 -7.35 -25.35 -22.40
N LYS A 735 -7.96 -26.10 -21.47
CA LYS A 735 -8.98 -27.12 -21.77
C LYS A 735 -10.31 -26.52 -22.25
N LYS A 736 -10.66 -25.29 -21.86
CA LYS A 736 -11.83 -24.56 -22.38
C LYS A 736 -11.57 -24.15 -23.85
N HIS A 737 -10.48 -23.43 -24.12
CA HIS A 737 -10.11 -22.99 -25.46
C HIS A 737 -9.91 -24.13 -26.47
N TYR A 738 -9.38 -25.29 -26.05
CA TYR A 738 -9.29 -26.46 -26.92
C TYR A 738 -10.65 -27.09 -27.25
N ARG A 739 -11.61 -27.11 -26.30
CA ARG A 739 -13.00 -27.53 -26.57
C ARG A 739 -13.70 -26.56 -27.52
N GLU A 740 -13.45 -25.27 -27.36
CA GLU A 740 -13.96 -24.17 -28.21
C GLU A 740 -13.25 -24.09 -29.57
N ARG A 741 -12.23 -24.93 -29.83
CA ARG A 741 -11.39 -24.96 -31.05
C ARG A 741 -10.59 -23.67 -31.32
N VAL A 742 -10.37 -22.85 -30.31
CA VAL A 742 -9.58 -21.60 -30.38
C VAL A 742 -8.09 -21.89 -30.58
N ILE A 743 -7.60 -23.02 -30.06
CA ILE A 743 -6.18 -23.44 -30.15
C ILE A 743 -6.03 -24.80 -30.82
N SER A 744 -4.88 -25.02 -31.48
CA SER A 744 -4.61 -26.27 -32.19
C SER A 744 -4.34 -27.44 -31.23
N LYS A 745 -4.52 -28.69 -31.69
CA LYS A 745 -4.18 -29.88 -30.89
C LYS A 745 -2.69 -29.95 -30.54
N ALA A 746 -1.81 -29.46 -31.41
CA ALA A 746 -0.37 -29.42 -31.16
C ALA A 746 -0.05 -28.44 -30.03
N GLU A 747 -0.49 -27.19 -30.18
CA GLU A 747 -0.33 -26.11 -29.21
C GLU A 747 -0.97 -26.43 -27.85
N PHE A 748 -2.16 -27.03 -27.83
CA PHE A 748 -2.79 -27.54 -26.61
C PHE A 748 -1.91 -28.56 -25.90
N SER A 749 -1.32 -29.51 -26.65
CA SER A 749 -0.46 -30.55 -26.07
C SER A 749 0.86 -29.96 -25.54
N GLU A 750 1.43 -28.98 -26.25
CA GLU A 750 2.65 -28.28 -25.88
C GLU A 750 2.48 -27.46 -24.59
N LYS A 751 1.49 -26.55 -24.56
CA LYS A 751 1.18 -25.72 -23.38
C LYS A 751 0.75 -26.56 -22.18
N LEU A 752 -0.03 -27.64 -22.39
CA LEU A 752 -0.42 -28.56 -21.32
C LEU A 752 0.80 -29.26 -20.70
N ASN A 753 1.73 -29.75 -21.52
CA ASN A 753 2.97 -30.37 -21.03
C ASN A 753 3.86 -29.36 -20.31
N GLN A 754 3.92 -28.11 -20.78
CA GLN A 754 4.65 -27.03 -20.12
C GLN A 754 4.08 -26.73 -18.71
N TYR A 755 2.77 -26.51 -18.60
CA TYR A 755 2.13 -26.20 -17.31
C TYR A 755 2.18 -27.38 -16.33
N LEU A 756 2.00 -28.62 -16.80
CA LEU A 756 2.20 -29.81 -15.97
C LEU A 756 3.66 -29.97 -15.51
N GLY A 757 4.62 -29.56 -16.34
CA GLY A 757 6.03 -29.45 -15.97
C GLY A 757 6.26 -28.48 -14.82
N SER A 758 5.76 -27.24 -14.94
CA SER A 758 5.85 -26.21 -13.88
C SER A 758 5.22 -26.69 -12.57
N ILE A 759 3.99 -27.23 -12.62
CA ILE A 759 3.30 -27.80 -11.45
C ILE A 759 4.15 -28.91 -10.81
N SER A 760 4.79 -29.76 -11.61
CA SER A 760 5.63 -30.85 -11.09
C SER A 760 6.91 -30.35 -10.41
N SER A 761 7.54 -29.27 -10.90
CA SER A 761 8.65 -28.63 -10.18
C SER A 761 8.19 -27.90 -8.92
N LEU A 762 7.11 -27.13 -8.99
CA LEU A 762 6.60 -26.35 -7.88
C LEU A 762 6.10 -27.24 -6.75
N LYS A 763 5.38 -28.33 -7.04
CA LYS A 763 4.96 -29.31 -6.01
C LYS A 763 6.13 -29.92 -5.27
N LYS A 764 7.26 -30.14 -5.96
CA LYS A 764 8.49 -30.64 -5.34
C LYS A 764 9.19 -29.58 -4.46
N SER A 765 9.10 -28.31 -4.83
CA SER A 765 9.57 -27.20 -3.98
C SER A 765 8.65 -27.01 -2.77
N LEU A 766 7.33 -27.00 -2.97
CA LEU A 766 6.31 -26.97 -1.92
C LEU A 766 6.49 -28.13 -0.91
N GLU A 767 6.69 -29.36 -1.39
CA GLU A 767 6.99 -30.53 -0.54
C GLU A 767 8.30 -30.35 0.25
N SER A 768 9.29 -29.62 -0.29
CA SER A 768 10.54 -29.29 0.41
C SER A 768 10.31 -28.25 1.51
N GLU A 769 9.60 -27.15 1.21
CA GLU A 769 9.34 -26.08 2.19
C GLU A 769 8.37 -26.53 3.29
N LEU A 770 7.27 -27.20 2.94
CA LEU A 770 6.37 -27.80 3.92
C LEU A 770 7.08 -28.83 4.79
N LYS A 771 8.05 -29.57 4.23
CA LYS A 771 8.90 -30.45 5.03
C LYS A 771 9.80 -29.66 5.98
N LEU A 772 10.43 -28.57 5.56
CA LEU A 772 11.23 -27.71 6.44
C LEU A 772 10.39 -27.11 7.58
N VAL A 773 9.13 -26.72 7.30
CA VAL A 773 8.14 -26.32 8.32
C VAL A 773 7.80 -27.46 9.27
N LEU A 774 7.55 -28.68 8.76
CA LEU A 774 7.21 -29.85 9.58
C LEU A 774 8.39 -30.34 10.43
N ASP A 775 9.60 -30.35 9.87
CA ASP A 775 10.83 -30.72 10.56
C ASP A 775 11.08 -29.73 11.73
N LYS A 776 11.04 -28.40 11.48
CA LYS A 776 11.09 -27.36 12.53
C LYS A 776 9.99 -27.51 13.57
N LYS A 777 8.74 -27.70 13.14
CA LYS A 777 7.58 -27.95 14.01
C LYS A 777 7.77 -29.19 14.90
N SER A 778 8.55 -30.18 14.47
CA SER A 778 8.91 -31.35 15.27
C SER A 778 10.05 -31.08 16.26
N GLU A 779 11.07 -30.29 15.89
CA GLU A 779 12.13 -29.86 16.81
C GLU A 779 11.60 -28.98 17.95
N LEU A 780 10.54 -28.22 17.65
CA LEU A 780 9.83 -27.28 18.53
C LEU A 780 8.67 -27.91 19.34
N GLN A 781 8.46 -29.23 19.28
CA GLN A 781 7.46 -29.94 20.08
C GLN A 781 8.09 -30.83 21.16
N GLY A 782 8.11 -30.35 22.41
CA GLY A 782 8.24 -31.20 23.59
C GLY A 782 9.54 -31.09 24.41
N ALA A 783 10.27 -29.99 24.30
CA ALA A 783 11.33 -29.63 25.24
C ALA A 783 11.19 -28.14 25.59
N ASP A 784 11.41 -27.80 26.87
CA ASP A 784 11.31 -26.42 27.34
C ASP A 784 12.40 -25.51 26.73
N ALA A 785 12.13 -24.21 26.69
CA ALA A 785 13.03 -23.19 26.15
C ALA A 785 14.46 -23.22 26.73
N GLU A 786 14.65 -23.55 28.02
CA GLU A 786 16.00 -23.72 28.61
C GLU A 786 16.71 -24.95 28.03
N THR A 787 15.99 -26.06 27.86
CA THR A 787 16.48 -27.31 27.26
C THR A 787 16.73 -27.14 25.76
N LEU A 788 15.89 -26.41 25.05
CA LEU A 788 16.08 -26.05 23.65
C LEU A 788 17.24 -25.06 23.46
N LEU A 789 17.46 -24.10 24.37
CA LEU A 789 18.65 -23.24 24.36
C LEU A 789 19.92 -24.01 24.74
N LYS A 790 19.86 -24.92 25.72
CA LYS A 790 20.98 -25.83 26.06
C LYS A 790 21.28 -26.80 24.91
N LYS A 791 20.27 -27.15 24.10
CA LYS A 791 20.45 -27.66 22.73
C LYS A 791 21.15 -26.59 21.88
N ARG A 792 20.59 -25.41 21.59
CA ARG A 792 21.17 -24.40 20.67
C ARG A 792 22.64 -24.01 21.00
N LYS A 793 23.02 -23.91 22.27
CA LYS A 793 24.41 -23.68 22.73
C LYS A 793 25.35 -24.85 22.41
N LYS A 794 24.84 -26.08 22.42
CA LYS A 794 25.47 -27.28 21.85
C LYS A 794 25.31 -27.38 20.31
N LEU A 795 24.81 -26.34 19.62
CA LEU A 795 24.26 -26.41 18.26
C LEU A 795 24.62 -25.17 17.35
N LEU A 796 25.94 -24.84 17.20
CA LEU A 796 26.80 -24.32 16.05
C LEU A 796 27.91 -25.29 15.13
N PRO A 797 29.04 -26.17 15.42
CA PRO A 797 30.43 -26.07 14.87
C PRO A 797 30.70 -26.72 13.53
N ALA A 798 29.62 -27.08 12.89
CA ALA A 798 29.59 -28.15 11.94
C ALA A 798 28.33 -28.05 11.09
N ILE A 799 27.43 -27.09 11.34
CA ILE A 799 26.83 -26.39 10.20
C ILE A 799 27.91 -25.55 9.49
N VAL A 800 28.89 -24.89 10.14
CA VAL A 800 30.09 -24.43 9.38
C VAL A 800 30.82 -25.60 8.72
N LYS A 801 31.18 -26.69 9.42
CA LYS A 801 31.89 -27.84 8.79
C LYS A 801 31.09 -28.57 7.71
N GLN A 802 29.78 -28.31 7.55
CA GLN A 802 29.02 -28.69 6.36
C GLN A 802 29.08 -27.58 5.29
N ALA A 803 28.85 -26.31 5.65
CA ALA A 803 28.92 -25.15 4.75
C ALA A 803 30.31 -25.00 4.08
N THR A 804 31.38 -24.92 4.88
CA THR A 804 32.77 -24.81 4.41
C THR A 804 33.22 -26.02 3.59
N LYS A 805 32.51 -27.15 3.66
CA LYS A 805 32.77 -28.34 2.83
C LYS A 805 32.10 -28.30 1.46
N LYS A 806 31.07 -27.46 1.25
CA LYS A 806 30.50 -27.18 -0.08
C LYS A 806 31.42 -26.26 -0.89
N GLU A 807 31.96 -25.21 -0.27
CA GLU A 807 32.76 -24.18 -0.98
C GLU A 807 34.08 -24.71 -1.57
N VAL A 808 34.76 -25.63 -0.90
CA VAL A 808 36.08 -26.12 -1.35
C VAL A 808 36.01 -26.96 -2.63
N LYS A 809 34.83 -27.51 -3.00
CA LYS A 809 34.66 -28.33 -4.21
C LYS A 809 34.38 -27.55 -5.50
N SER A 810 34.25 -26.22 -5.47
CA SER A 810 33.89 -25.41 -6.65
C SER A 810 35.08 -24.67 -7.31
N LYS A 811 36.33 -24.88 -6.86
CA LYS A 811 37.50 -24.11 -7.31
C LYS A 811 38.70 -24.95 -7.79
N GLU A 812 38.50 -25.77 -8.82
CA GLU A 812 39.57 -26.18 -9.75
C GLU A 812 39.12 -25.97 -11.22
N PRO A 813 39.72 -25.02 -11.96
CA PRO A 813 39.36 -24.75 -13.36
C PRO A 813 40.20 -25.58 -14.34
N ALA A 814 39.54 -26.21 -15.31
CA ALA A 814 40.21 -26.91 -16.40
C ALA A 814 40.93 -25.93 -17.35
N LYS A 815 42.17 -26.27 -17.74
CA LYS A 815 42.94 -25.50 -18.74
C LYS A 815 42.64 -26.00 -20.16
N ASN A 816 42.27 -25.09 -21.07
CA ASN A 816 42.49 -25.28 -22.51
C ASN A 816 42.30 -23.99 -23.32
N THR A 817 43.38 -23.45 -23.89
CA THR A 817 43.46 -22.74 -25.20
C THR A 817 44.93 -22.32 -25.49
N PRO A 818 45.33 -22.12 -26.76
CA PRO A 818 46.75 -22.02 -27.14
C PRO A 818 47.33 -20.58 -27.20
N SER A 819 48.66 -20.50 -27.23
CA SER A 819 49.44 -19.26 -27.41
C SER A 819 49.62 -18.89 -28.90
N PRO A 820 49.97 -17.63 -29.22
CA PRO A 820 51.34 -17.46 -29.72
C PRO A 820 52.10 -16.18 -29.25
N LYS A 821 53.32 -16.41 -28.74
CA LYS A 821 54.58 -15.68 -28.98
C LYS A 821 54.57 -14.13 -29.12
N GLY A 822 55.18 -13.48 -28.12
CA GLY A 822 55.86 -12.18 -28.24
C GLY A 822 56.80 -11.96 -27.06
N LYS A 823 58.05 -11.50 -27.26
CA LYS A 823 59.04 -11.28 -26.16
C LYS A 823 59.44 -9.80 -26.01
N PRO A 824 59.87 -9.37 -24.79
CA PRO A 824 60.18 -7.97 -24.42
C PRO A 824 61.71 -7.69 -24.66
N PRO A 825 62.44 -6.70 -24.05
CA PRO A 825 62.07 -5.69 -23.03
C PRO A 825 62.75 -4.29 -23.14
N SER A 826 62.45 -3.37 -22.20
CA SER A 826 63.42 -2.77 -21.24
C SER A 826 62.70 -1.81 -20.26
N LYS A 827 63.08 -1.72 -18.97
CA LYS A 827 63.98 -0.74 -18.29
C LYS A 827 63.63 0.74 -18.59
N THR A 828 63.67 1.70 -17.64
CA THR A 828 64.32 1.70 -16.30
C THR A 828 63.59 2.61 -15.29
N ALA A 829 63.87 2.42 -14.00
CA ALA A 829 63.39 3.22 -12.86
C ALA A 829 63.93 4.67 -12.80
N SER A 830 63.29 5.56 -12.01
CA SER A 830 63.97 6.32 -10.92
C SER A 830 63.18 7.49 -10.29
N LYS A 831 62.86 7.36 -8.98
CA LYS A 831 62.88 8.39 -7.91
C LYS A 831 61.99 9.66 -7.93
N LYS A 832 61.33 9.85 -6.78
CA LYS A 832 61.17 11.07 -5.95
C LYS A 832 60.47 12.31 -6.54
N GLY A 833 59.34 12.68 -5.91
CA GLY A 833 58.85 14.07 -5.82
C GLY A 833 57.97 14.25 -4.57
N LYS A 834 58.37 15.14 -3.64
CA LYS A 834 57.50 15.55 -2.51
C LYS A 834 56.74 16.82 -2.92
N GLY A 835 55.46 16.92 -2.56
CA GLY A 835 54.70 18.17 -2.68
C GLY A 835 53.46 18.17 -1.79
N LYS A 836 53.41 19.09 -0.81
CA LYS A 836 52.21 19.44 -0.01
C LYS A 836 51.89 20.91 -0.25
N PHE A 837 50.77 21.20 -0.91
CA PHE A 837 49.94 22.41 -0.78
C PHE A 837 48.54 22.00 -1.32
N ALA A 838 47.38 22.11 -0.66
CA ALA A 838 46.86 22.89 0.47
C ALA A 838 46.15 24.21 0.08
N TYR A 839 44.88 24.29 0.52
CA TYR A 839 43.93 25.42 0.57
C TYR A 839 43.22 25.93 -0.70
N LYS A 840 41.88 25.82 -0.62
CA LYS A 840 40.82 26.72 -1.12
C LYS A 840 40.73 26.92 -2.66
N LYS A 841 39.54 27.16 -3.21
CA LYS A 841 38.32 27.70 -2.58
C LYS A 841 37.14 26.74 -2.59
#